data_AF-A0A970XHT4-F1
#
_entry.id   AF-A0A970XHT4-F1
#
_cell.length_a   1.000
_cell.length_b   1.000
_cell.length_c   1.000
_cell.angle_alpha   90.00
_cell.angle_beta   90.00
_cell.angle_gamma   90.00
#
_symmetry.space_group_name_H-M   'P 1'
#
loop_
_entity.id
_entity.type
_entity.pdbx_description
1 polymer ?
#
loop_
_entity_poly.entity_id
_entity_poly.type
_entity_poly.pdbx_seq_one_letter_code
_entity_poly.pdbx_strand_id
1 'polypeptide(L)'
;MAKVLKPYAESSVKRLNPYQLGHQLAGLNGMAFVFGTQANPYKAQTETSGYVPIYSATIVIAANRNGIAANVINGWRTLIDSDAVVLFPHNGTENGRLAAVAMALGLGAEKGDYSPALEALAYLNTHNRLNHQDEYGYDGYNYMYHPERLTEFDAIVLWDYQARMMFKYTDEWDIVVPEEGVFTVDCGFVYAGSSNTRQELIDLRAFLISDKGKKTLVESGFSPLAGEADLSVWERARLTYNPEFRRDVLSIKQFAPASLLERLLLNSFILVSFSIGAQRVLRRIPRGACYTASFCAVFFVALWLLIGLAKSMSIHYDTARYIWFATYIPRHFLPLCWYAMCYASRHDALPPRKSLIMMSGIALLFTAFVFSNDIHRQIFIYSYDNPATWGNHYGYGWGYGLSLCLSFSLSAAGLLHLVRKKMARRQKWQMLYAGLFFGVLAAYQTMYIAGVQALIDLDVPTTIALFILIFILAIQRTRFMGMFLLDLPVFSHSPYAISVYDNTGQPAYRNTAMIELKHENLNLHDLENEQSDRAEIGIRGRVYKQYRYTLNGAKALVLEDITSLKQTELELSQTQKKLYAVNRLLIRKREETRSLAGRLEQERYTRQMEQLFDTKLTAVRCGLNQIAKASSSDAVRLRRIRMLIYICQQRLRFIIRSMNGHPFLPAELITQYAAGVIKDGQHVGLDGVITAASHGSCPSGVAAALLEVIDCVCLYSFDMPGSSFICRFDSIETGNTFSINVSCDIRTYEERRPLLPERLVDMIIKLGGRVYQETEEDGMISRLYFPYAEVQI
;
A
#
# COMPACT_ATOMS: atom_id res chain seq x y z
N MET A 1 47.28 59.10 33.49
CA MET A 1 46.95 59.16 32.05
C MET A 1 47.72 58.13 31.21
N ALA A 2 49.07 58.10 31.22
CA ALA A 2 49.87 57.10 30.48
C ALA A 2 49.80 55.63 30.98
N LYS A 3 49.01 55.33 32.02
CA LYS A 3 48.68 53.97 32.49
C LYS A 3 47.25 53.53 32.13
N VAL A 4 46.41 54.44 31.64
CA VAL A 4 44.98 54.18 31.38
C VAL A 4 44.75 53.71 29.94
N LEU A 5 45.69 53.97 29.03
CA LEU A 5 45.65 53.51 27.64
C LEU A 5 46.65 52.38 27.32
N LYS A 6 47.42 51.94 28.31
CA LYS A 6 48.40 50.84 28.14
C LYS A 6 47.81 49.45 27.83
N PRO A 7 46.52 49.09 28.08
CA PRO A 7 46.02 47.75 27.76
C PRO A 7 45.72 47.50 26.28
N TYR A 8 45.78 48.53 25.42
CA TYR A 8 45.64 48.34 23.96
C TYR A 8 46.97 47.95 23.28
N ALA A 9 48.05 47.83 24.06
CA ALA A 9 49.33 47.27 23.64
C ALA A 9 49.75 46.17 24.63
N GLU A 10 49.75 44.93 24.14
CA GLU A 10 50.38 43.73 24.71
C GLU A 10 49.55 42.77 25.60
N SER A 11 49.30 41.62 24.97
CA SER A 11 49.14 40.25 25.51
C SER A 11 47.88 39.90 26.32
N SER A 12 46.89 39.38 25.59
CA SER A 12 45.86 38.43 26.03
C SER A 12 44.57 38.97 26.66
N VAL A 13 43.93 39.94 25.99
CA VAL A 13 42.46 40.04 26.05
C VAL A 13 41.88 38.89 25.22
N LYS A 14 41.24 37.91 25.86
CA LYS A 14 40.53 36.85 25.12
C LYS A 14 39.39 37.46 24.31
N ARG A 15 39.56 37.31 22.99
CA ARG A 15 38.68 37.70 21.89
C ARG A 15 37.27 37.12 22.06
N LEU A 16 36.26 37.97 22.17
CA LEU A 16 34.85 37.58 22.30
C LEU A 16 34.09 37.91 21.02
N ASN A 17 33.58 36.86 20.38
CA ASN A 17 32.71 36.96 19.22
C ASN A 17 31.33 37.49 19.67
N PRO A 18 30.79 38.56 19.06
CA PRO A 18 29.53 39.14 19.48
C PRO A 18 28.29 38.24 19.26
N TYR A 19 28.41 37.13 18.53
CA TYR A 19 27.40 36.08 18.46
C TYR A 19 27.47 35.08 19.63
N GLN A 20 28.55 35.09 20.42
CA GLN A 20 28.70 34.33 21.68
C GLN A 20 28.34 35.13 22.94
N LEU A 21 27.98 36.42 22.79
CA LEU A 21 27.83 37.39 23.88
C LEU A 21 26.72 37.08 24.89
N GLY A 22 25.81 36.14 24.62
CA GLY A 22 24.78 35.77 25.58
C GLY A 22 25.26 34.97 26.79
N HIS A 23 26.44 34.33 26.75
CA HIS A 23 26.77 33.31 27.76
C HIS A 23 28.17 33.38 28.40
N GLN A 24 29.02 34.34 28.03
CA GLN A 24 30.31 34.50 28.69
C GLN A 24 30.76 35.95 28.71
N LEU A 25 30.56 36.64 29.82
CA LEU A 25 31.34 37.84 30.12
C LEU A 25 31.85 37.76 31.55
N ALA A 26 32.99 37.08 31.72
CA ALA A 26 33.89 37.35 32.85
C ALA A 26 35.08 38.15 32.30
N GLY A 27 34.97 39.48 32.32
CA GLY A 27 36.14 40.36 32.29
C GLY A 27 36.71 40.54 33.70
N LEU A 28 37.85 41.22 33.82
CA LEU A 28 38.37 41.63 35.14
C LEU A 28 37.24 42.32 35.93
N ASN A 29 36.85 41.70 37.05
CA ASN A 29 35.75 42.11 37.94
C ASN A 29 34.31 42.10 37.36
N GLY A 30 34.04 41.41 36.24
CA GLY A 30 32.69 41.30 35.67
C GLY A 30 32.27 42.46 34.74
N MET A 31 33.24 43.16 34.14
CA MET A 31 33.02 44.24 33.17
C MET A 31 33.40 43.84 31.74
N ALA A 32 32.68 44.36 30.75
CA ALA A 32 32.97 44.17 29.33
C ALA A 32 32.75 45.46 28.54
N PHE A 33 33.67 45.82 27.65
CA PHE A 33 33.53 46.99 26.78
C PHE A 33 32.79 46.63 25.50
N VAL A 34 31.70 47.34 25.20
CA VAL A 34 30.81 47.04 24.07
C VAL A 34 30.24 48.32 23.44
N PHE A 35 29.79 48.21 22.19
CA PHE A 35 28.98 49.24 21.56
C PHE A 35 27.59 49.33 22.22
N GLY A 36 26.99 50.52 22.22
CA GLY A 36 25.67 50.76 22.80
C GLY A 36 24.58 49.84 22.21
N THR A 37 24.71 49.49 20.93
CA THR A 37 23.86 48.50 20.24
C THR A 37 23.96 47.10 20.83
N GLN A 38 25.13 46.71 21.31
CA GLN A 38 25.35 45.40 21.91
C GLN A 38 24.86 45.36 23.37
N ALA A 39 24.77 46.53 24.01
CA ALA A 39 24.37 46.68 25.40
C ALA A 39 22.85 46.70 25.61
N ASN A 40 22.04 46.85 24.56
CA ASN A 40 20.58 46.97 24.64
C ASN A 40 19.87 45.87 25.46
N PRO A 41 20.24 44.57 25.36
CA PRO A 41 19.66 43.52 26.21
C PRO A 41 19.87 43.77 27.72
N TYR A 42 20.95 44.45 28.09
CA TYR A 42 21.35 44.74 29.47
C TYR A 42 20.87 46.12 29.96
N LYS A 43 20.39 46.98 29.07
CA LYS A 43 19.75 48.26 29.44
C LYS A 43 18.38 48.05 30.09
N ALA A 44 17.68 46.96 29.73
CA ALA A 44 16.31 46.69 30.13
C ALA A 44 16.16 45.64 31.26
N GLN A 45 17.22 44.91 31.61
CA GLN A 45 17.14 43.79 32.56
C GLN A 45 18.03 44.00 33.79
N THR A 46 17.39 44.07 34.95
CA THR A 46 17.91 43.88 36.34
C THR A 46 18.61 45.06 37.05
N GLU A 47 18.42 45.14 38.38
CA GLU A 47 19.03 46.14 39.29
C GLU A 47 20.56 45.97 39.47
N THR A 48 21.11 44.82 39.06
CA THR A 48 22.48 44.36 39.34
C THR A 48 23.42 44.39 38.12
N SER A 49 22.90 44.68 36.93
CA SER A 49 23.70 44.87 35.71
C SER A 49 23.26 46.13 34.97
N GLY A 50 24.18 46.76 34.25
CA GLY A 50 23.89 48.01 33.55
C GLY A 50 24.95 48.38 32.54
N TYR A 51 24.62 49.36 31.69
CA TYR A 51 25.49 49.90 30.67
C TYR A 51 25.82 51.37 30.95
N VAL A 52 27.11 51.70 30.92
CA VAL A 52 27.60 53.06 31.14
C VAL A 52 28.37 53.51 29.89
N PRO A 53 27.81 54.42 29.06
CA PRO A 53 28.50 54.98 27.90
C PRO A 53 29.59 55.96 28.35
N ILE A 54 30.75 55.90 27.69
CA ILE A 54 31.98 56.63 28.04
C ILE A 54 32.34 57.65 26.96
N TYR A 55 32.31 57.24 25.70
CA TYR A 55 32.61 58.09 24.55
C TYR A 55 31.78 57.63 23.36
N SER A 56 31.68 58.45 22.31
CA SER A 56 31.07 58.03 21.06
C SER A 56 32.16 57.75 20.02
N ALA A 57 31.93 56.74 19.20
CA ALA A 57 32.78 56.38 18.07
C ALA A 57 32.03 56.63 16.77
N THR A 58 32.73 57.17 15.79
CA THR A 58 32.15 57.56 14.50
C THR A 58 32.84 56.79 13.37
N ILE A 59 32.07 56.29 12.41
CA ILE A 59 32.65 55.61 11.25
C ILE A 59 33.15 56.64 10.23
N VAL A 60 34.41 56.49 9.83
CA VAL A 60 35.12 57.35 8.89
C VAL A 60 35.85 56.51 7.86
N ILE A 61 36.31 57.15 6.79
CA ILE A 61 37.14 56.54 5.76
C ILE A 61 38.55 57.11 5.93
N ALA A 62 39.57 56.27 6.10
CA ALA A 62 40.95 56.69 5.97
C ALA A 62 41.38 56.47 4.52
N ALA A 63 41.72 57.54 3.81
CA ALA A 63 42.21 57.50 2.44
C ALA A 63 43.74 57.58 2.43
N ASN A 64 44.38 56.71 1.66
CA ASN A 64 45.84 56.70 1.51
C ASN A 64 46.26 57.87 0.59
N ARG A 65 47.13 58.74 1.08
CA ARG A 65 47.67 59.89 0.31
C ARG A 65 48.51 59.47 -0.88
N ASN A 66 49.09 58.28 -0.81
CA ASN A 66 49.97 57.73 -1.84
C ASN A 66 49.25 56.73 -2.75
N GLY A 67 47.94 56.51 -2.53
CA GLY A 67 47.12 55.57 -3.28
C GLY A 67 46.62 56.11 -4.62
N ILE A 68 46.03 55.23 -5.43
CA ILE A 68 45.52 55.53 -6.78
C ILE A 68 44.36 56.54 -6.73
N ALA A 69 43.58 56.52 -5.65
CA ALA A 69 42.42 57.37 -5.43
C ALA A 69 42.68 58.54 -4.45
N ALA A 70 43.94 58.93 -4.26
CA ALA A 70 44.31 60.02 -3.36
C ALA A 70 43.55 61.33 -3.70
N ASN A 71 42.93 61.95 -2.69
CA ASN A 71 42.11 63.17 -2.79
C ASN A 71 40.83 63.09 -3.65
N VAL A 72 40.40 61.89 -4.07
CA VAL A 72 39.13 61.71 -4.80
C VAL A 72 37.98 61.34 -3.86
N ILE A 73 38.29 60.69 -2.74
CA ILE A 73 37.32 60.11 -1.82
C ILE A 73 36.88 61.18 -0.81
N ASN A 74 35.63 61.63 -0.90
CA ASN A 74 34.98 62.55 0.05
C ASN A 74 33.82 61.91 0.82
N GLY A 75 33.38 60.72 0.40
CA GLY A 75 32.21 60.04 0.94
C GLY A 75 31.99 58.65 0.34
N TRP A 76 30.89 58.01 0.73
CA TRP A 76 30.55 56.64 0.32
C TRP A 76 30.35 56.48 -1.19
N ARG A 77 29.72 57.46 -1.86
CA ARG A 77 29.49 57.41 -3.31
C ARG A 77 30.80 57.54 -4.08
N THR A 78 31.61 58.52 -3.72
CA THR A 78 32.95 58.71 -4.32
C THR A 78 33.87 57.52 -4.08
N LEU A 79 33.73 56.82 -2.95
CA LEU A 79 34.48 55.60 -2.66
C LEU A 79 34.14 54.49 -3.67
N ILE A 80 32.85 54.29 -3.94
CA ILE A 80 32.36 53.27 -4.89
C ILE A 80 32.78 53.62 -6.32
N ASP A 81 32.60 54.88 -6.73
CA ASP A 81 32.86 55.37 -8.08
C ASP A 81 34.37 55.50 -8.42
N SER A 82 35.24 55.63 -7.41
CA SER A 82 36.70 55.68 -7.60
C SER A 82 37.27 54.32 -8.00
N ASP A 83 38.56 54.24 -8.34
CA ASP A 83 39.27 52.96 -8.55
C ASP A 83 39.92 52.41 -7.27
N ALA A 84 39.58 52.97 -6.10
CA ALA A 84 40.19 52.61 -4.82
C ALA A 84 39.99 51.13 -4.47
N VAL A 85 41.05 50.48 -3.98
CA VAL A 85 40.98 49.20 -3.28
C VAL A 85 40.63 49.46 -1.81
N VAL A 86 39.53 48.89 -1.35
CA VAL A 86 38.90 49.21 -0.06
C VAL A 86 39.07 48.07 0.93
N LEU A 87 39.58 48.41 2.11
CA LEU A 87 39.59 47.55 3.29
C LEU A 87 38.37 47.83 4.17
N PHE A 88 37.49 46.85 4.27
CA PHE A 88 36.23 46.92 4.99
C PHE A 88 36.21 45.97 6.20
N PRO A 89 35.70 46.38 7.37
CA PRO A 89 35.76 45.54 8.57
C PRO A 89 35.02 44.20 8.42
N HIS A 90 35.51 43.17 9.12
CA HIS A 90 35.05 41.79 8.99
C HIS A 90 33.52 41.66 9.19
N ASN A 91 32.84 41.02 8.24
CA ASN A 91 31.38 40.84 8.20
C ASN A 91 30.78 40.11 9.43
N GLY A 92 31.54 39.20 10.04
CA GLY A 92 31.18 38.50 11.27
C GLY A 92 31.31 39.31 12.55
N THR A 93 31.69 40.58 12.49
CA THR A 93 31.92 41.45 13.66
C THR A 93 30.89 42.57 13.73
N GLU A 94 30.72 43.13 14.93
CA GLU A 94 29.86 44.31 15.09
C GLU A 94 30.43 45.53 14.35
N ASN A 95 31.76 45.64 14.25
CA ASN A 95 32.41 46.70 13.47
C ASN A 95 31.98 46.64 12.00
N GLY A 96 32.04 45.46 11.37
CA GLY A 96 31.63 45.28 9.98
C GLY A 96 30.14 45.59 9.78
N ARG A 97 29.30 45.15 10.72
CA ARG A 97 27.86 45.45 10.68
C ARG A 97 27.58 46.94 10.77
N LEU A 98 28.17 47.63 11.76
CA LEU A 98 27.95 49.06 11.96
C LEU A 98 28.52 49.88 10.80
N ALA A 99 29.63 49.45 10.20
CA ALA A 99 30.15 50.05 8.96
C ALA A 99 29.19 49.88 7.78
N ALA A 100 28.56 48.71 7.65
CA ALA A 100 27.53 48.51 6.63
C ALA A 100 26.29 49.37 6.89
N VAL A 101 25.88 49.58 8.15
CA VAL A 101 24.82 50.53 8.50
C VAL A 101 25.20 51.95 8.10
N ALA A 102 26.43 52.38 8.40
CA ALA A 102 26.90 53.72 8.03
C ALA A 102 26.90 53.94 6.52
N MET A 103 27.39 52.96 5.76
CA MET A 103 27.36 52.99 4.29
C MET A 103 25.93 52.98 3.76
N ALA A 104 25.04 52.13 4.29
CA ALA A 104 23.65 52.06 3.85
C ALA A 104 22.91 53.39 4.06
N LEU A 105 23.08 54.00 5.25
CA LEU A 105 22.52 55.32 5.55
C LEU A 105 23.08 56.40 4.63
N GLY A 106 24.38 56.41 4.36
CA GLY A 106 25.02 57.35 3.44
C GLY A 106 24.57 57.18 1.98
N LEU A 107 24.19 55.97 1.58
CA LEU A 107 23.64 55.69 0.25
C LEU A 107 22.14 56.02 0.14
N GLY A 108 21.48 56.38 1.24
CA GLY A 108 20.07 56.75 1.26
C GLY A 108 19.12 55.56 1.49
N ALA A 109 19.59 54.48 2.10
CA ALA A 109 18.75 53.34 2.46
C ALA A 109 17.65 53.70 3.46
N GLU A 110 16.51 53.02 3.36
CA GLU A 110 15.49 53.06 4.42
C GLU A 110 16.04 52.44 5.72
N LYS A 111 15.55 52.89 6.88
CA LYS A 111 16.01 52.37 8.17
C LYS A 111 15.78 50.86 8.25
N GLY A 112 16.86 50.10 8.45
CA GLY A 112 16.82 48.64 8.60
C GLY A 112 17.11 47.85 7.33
N ASP A 113 17.34 48.53 6.21
CA ASP A 113 17.68 47.89 4.94
C ASP A 113 19.19 47.93 4.66
N TYR A 114 19.84 46.76 4.65
CA TYR A 114 21.26 46.64 4.31
C TYR A 114 21.51 46.57 2.80
N SER A 115 20.48 46.41 1.97
CA SER A 115 20.61 46.09 0.54
C SER A 115 21.53 47.06 -0.21
N PRO A 116 21.41 48.40 -0.05
CA PRO A 116 22.30 49.34 -0.77
C PRO A 116 23.77 49.19 -0.40
N ALA A 117 24.09 48.91 0.87
CA ALA A 117 25.46 48.65 1.30
C ALA A 117 25.97 47.30 0.79
N LEU A 118 25.14 46.25 0.83
CA LEU A 118 25.52 44.93 0.34
C LEU A 118 25.73 44.93 -1.18
N GLU A 119 24.89 45.62 -1.94
CA GLU A 119 25.05 45.80 -3.39
C GLU A 119 26.34 46.55 -3.71
N ALA A 120 26.64 47.64 -2.99
CA ALA A 120 27.89 48.38 -3.13
C ALA A 120 29.12 47.51 -2.83
N LEU A 121 29.08 46.74 -1.74
CA LEU A 121 30.18 45.84 -1.36
C LEU A 121 30.31 44.67 -2.33
N ALA A 122 29.21 44.13 -2.86
CA ALA A 122 29.22 43.11 -3.90
C ALA A 122 29.80 43.67 -5.21
N TYR A 123 29.47 44.90 -5.57
CA TYR A 123 30.08 45.60 -6.70
C TYR A 123 31.60 45.74 -6.51
N LEU A 124 32.06 46.20 -5.35
CA LEU A 124 33.49 46.29 -5.05
C LEU A 124 34.17 44.92 -5.10
N ASN A 125 33.54 43.87 -4.57
CA ASN A 125 34.11 42.52 -4.58
C ASN A 125 34.21 41.93 -5.99
N THR A 126 33.18 42.09 -6.83
CA THR A 126 33.19 41.60 -8.23
C THR A 126 34.26 42.29 -9.08
N HIS A 127 34.67 43.50 -8.71
CA HIS A 127 35.77 44.23 -9.35
C HIS A 127 37.13 44.01 -8.67
N ASN A 128 37.26 43.08 -7.72
CA ASN A 128 38.46 42.82 -6.91
C ASN A 128 38.97 44.06 -6.14
N ARG A 129 38.06 44.97 -5.79
CA ARG A 129 38.33 46.22 -5.06
C ARG A 129 37.90 46.15 -3.59
N LEU A 130 37.40 45.02 -3.13
CA LEU A 130 37.11 44.75 -1.72
C LEU A 130 38.12 43.73 -1.20
N ASN A 131 38.49 43.85 0.08
CA ASN A 131 39.27 42.88 0.88
C ASN A 131 39.77 41.63 0.14
N HIS A 132 41.09 41.48 0.06
CA HIS A 132 41.67 40.23 -0.45
C HIS A 132 41.21 39.03 0.40
N GLN A 133 40.97 37.88 -0.24
CA GLN A 133 40.46 36.68 0.44
C GLN A 133 41.33 36.25 1.65
N ASP A 134 42.62 36.50 1.57
CA ASP A 134 43.59 36.19 2.63
C ASP A 134 43.39 37.05 3.89
N GLU A 135 42.88 38.28 3.76
CA GLU A 135 42.60 39.17 4.90
C GLU A 135 41.50 38.60 5.79
N TYR A 136 40.46 38.01 5.20
CA TYR A 136 39.42 37.31 5.96
C TYR A 136 39.95 36.04 6.66
N GLY A 137 41.08 35.50 6.21
CA GLY A 137 41.76 34.35 6.81
C GLY A 137 42.67 34.71 8.00
N TYR A 138 42.99 35.99 8.22
CA TYR A 138 43.87 36.42 9.31
C TYR A 138 43.15 36.36 10.67
N ASP A 139 43.67 35.56 11.60
CA ASP A 139 43.09 35.36 12.94
C ASP A 139 42.82 36.69 13.69
N GLY A 140 43.64 37.72 13.45
CA GLY A 140 43.52 39.04 14.07
C GLY A 140 42.51 39.99 13.42
N TYR A 141 42.06 39.72 12.19
CA TYR A 141 41.28 40.63 11.35
C TYR A 141 39.91 41.01 11.95
N ASN A 142 39.37 40.10 12.77
CA ASN A 142 38.14 40.35 13.53
C ASN A 142 38.22 41.55 14.49
N TYR A 143 39.43 42.00 14.85
CA TYR A 143 39.65 43.00 15.89
C TYR A 143 40.61 44.11 15.47
N MET A 144 41.55 43.80 14.58
CA MET A 144 42.57 44.73 14.11
C MET A 144 42.98 44.38 12.67
N TYR A 145 43.22 45.40 11.87
CA TYR A 145 43.75 45.24 10.51
C TYR A 145 45.20 44.75 10.54
N HIS A 146 45.63 44.07 9.48
CA HIS A 146 47.00 43.57 9.35
C HIS A 146 47.96 44.75 9.11
N PRO A 147 48.79 45.17 10.09
CA PRO A 147 49.50 46.44 10.01
C PRO A 147 50.48 46.50 8.81
N GLU A 148 51.09 45.38 8.48
CA GLU A 148 52.10 45.26 7.42
C GLU A 148 51.52 45.32 6.00
N ARG A 149 50.19 45.15 5.85
CA ARG A 149 49.51 45.10 4.54
C ARG A 149 48.58 46.28 4.30
N LEU A 150 48.50 47.23 5.24
CA LEU A 150 47.65 48.40 5.11
C LEU A 150 47.98 49.24 3.87
N THR A 151 49.24 49.26 3.46
CA THR A 151 49.73 49.98 2.28
C THR A 151 49.25 49.37 0.95
N GLU A 152 48.70 48.15 0.96
CA GLU A 152 48.08 47.52 -0.23
C GLU A 152 46.69 48.10 -0.52
N PHE A 153 46.11 48.87 0.40
CA PHE A 153 44.77 49.44 0.29
C PHE A 153 44.82 50.96 0.07
N ASP A 154 43.92 51.48 -0.77
CA ASP A 154 43.77 52.92 -1.04
C ASP A 154 42.81 53.58 -0.04
N ALA A 155 41.88 52.81 0.51
CA ALA A 155 40.89 53.30 1.47
C ALA A 155 40.60 52.25 2.54
N ILE A 156 40.46 52.68 3.79
CA ILE A 156 40.10 51.81 4.91
C ILE A 156 38.87 52.39 5.58
N VAL A 157 37.88 51.56 5.89
CA VAL A 157 36.71 51.95 6.69
C VAL A 157 36.95 51.58 8.15
N LEU A 158 36.93 52.56 9.06
CA LEU A 158 37.24 52.33 10.47
C LEU A 158 36.62 53.37 11.40
N TRP A 159 36.84 53.22 12.70
CA TRP A 159 36.39 54.20 13.69
C TRP A 159 37.30 55.43 13.73
N ASP A 160 36.74 56.60 14.00
CA ASP A 160 37.41 57.89 14.14
C ASP A 160 38.61 57.86 15.10
N TYR A 161 38.46 57.21 16.26
CA TYR A 161 39.56 57.06 17.21
C TYR A 161 40.70 56.17 16.68
N GLN A 162 40.38 55.15 15.87
CA GLN A 162 41.39 54.30 15.22
C GLN A 162 42.11 55.09 14.12
N ALA A 163 41.38 55.92 13.37
CA ALA A 163 41.94 56.72 12.28
C ALA A 163 42.87 57.80 12.83
N ARG A 164 42.47 58.47 13.92
CA ARG A 164 43.33 59.43 14.64
C ARG A 164 44.56 58.77 15.25
N MET A 165 44.44 57.52 15.70
CA MET A 165 45.60 56.78 16.19
C MET A 165 46.57 56.50 15.05
N MET A 166 46.09 56.02 13.89
CA MET A 166 46.92 55.82 12.71
C MET A 166 47.61 57.12 12.27
N PHE A 167 46.86 58.23 12.20
CA PHE A 167 47.40 59.55 11.86
C PHE A 167 48.53 60.00 12.79
N LYS A 168 48.47 59.66 14.09
CA LYS A 168 49.54 60.00 15.06
C LYS A 168 50.86 59.27 14.80
N TYR A 169 50.83 58.09 14.15
CA TYR A 169 52.04 57.29 13.88
C TYR A 169 52.51 57.37 12.43
N THR A 170 51.63 57.72 11.49
CA THR A 170 51.91 57.76 10.05
C THR A 170 51.22 58.95 9.39
N ASP A 171 51.95 59.76 8.63
CA ASP A 171 51.44 60.89 7.84
C ASP A 171 50.87 60.48 6.46
N GLU A 172 50.71 59.18 6.23
CA GLU A 172 50.32 58.57 4.94
C GLU A 172 48.80 58.52 4.72
N TRP A 173 48.00 58.77 5.76
CA TRP A 173 46.55 58.58 5.74
C TRP A 173 45.81 59.88 6.05
N ASP A 174 44.80 60.22 5.24
CA ASP A 174 43.86 61.30 5.50
C ASP A 174 42.55 60.77 6.08
N ILE A 175 42.02 61.47 7.09
CA ILE A 175 40.74 61.11 7.71
C ILE A 175 39.62 61.84 6.97
N VAL A 176 38.85 61.09 6.18
CA VAL A 176 37.69 61.57 5.42
C VAL A 176 36.42 61.31 6.21
N VAL A 177 35.69 62.38 6.51
CA VAL A 177 34.35 62.33 7.10
C VAL A 177 33.35 62.32 5.95
N PRO A 178 32.50 61.28 5.80
CA PRO A 178 31.60 61.16 4.65
C PRO A 178 30.62 62.33 4.53
N GLU A 179 30.56 62.97 3.35
CA GLU A 179 29.65 64.08 3.06
C GLU A 179 28.17 63.69 3.13
N GLU A 180 27.85 62.42 2.86
CA GLU A 180 26.47 61.93 2.86
C GLU A 180 25.88 61.78 4.27
N GLY A 181 26.72 61.89 5.30
CA GLY A 181 26.29 61.84 6.69
C GLY A 181 27.16 60.92 7.55
N VAL A 182 27.11 61.20 8.84
CA VAL A 182 27.99 60.58 9.83
C VAL A 182 27.19 59.62 10.70
N PHE A 183 27.71 58.41 10.89
CA PHE A 183 27.14 57.42 11.78
C PHE A 183 27.97 57.29 13.06
N THR A 184 27.35 57.66 14.19
CA THR A 184 27.98 57.70 15.50
C THR A 184 27.26 56.79 16.47
N VAL A 185 28.03 56.00 17.24
CA VAL A 185 27.50 55.05 18.23
C VAL A 185 28.24 55.24 19.55
N ASP A 186 27.53 55.16 20.66
CA ASP A 186 28.14 55.20 21.99
C ASP A 186 28.90 53.91 22.30
N CYS A 187 30.04 54.03 22.94
CA CYS A 187 30.85 52.92 23.42
C CYS A 187 31.00 53.02 24.94
N GLY A 188 30.94 51.89 25.63
CA GLY A 188 30.90 51.89 27.10
C GLY A 188 31.09 50.52 27.72
N PHE A 189 31.02 50.47 29.05
CA PHE A 189 31.10 49.21 29.79
C PHE A 189 29.72 48.68 30.13
N VAL A 190 29.50 47.40 29.86
CA VAL A 190 28.50 46.58 30.56
C VAL A 190 29.16 46.02 31.81
N TYR A 191 28.50 46.15 32.96
CA TYR A 191 28.94 45.56 34.21
C TYR A 191 27.88 44.59 34.74
N ALA A 192 28.32 43.50 35.33
CA ALA A 192 27.49 42.57 36.09
C ALA A 192 28.17 42.33 37.45
N GLY A 193 27.78 43.06 38.50
CA GLY A 193 28.50 42.97 39.78
C GLY A 193 28.35 44.13 40.78
N SER A 194 29.29 44.18 41.72
CA SER A 194 29.28 44.91 43.00
C SER A 194 29.00 46.42 42.94
N SER A 195 28.44 46.97 44.03
CA SER A 195 28.08 48.40 44.17
C SER A 195 29.25 49.36 43.95
N ASN A 196 30.49 48.95 44.28
CA ASN A 196 31.67 49.82 44.13
C ASN A 196 32.03 50.05 42.66
N THR A 197 32.03 48.98 41.85
CA THR A 197 32.31 49.05 40.40
C THR A 197 31.28 49.93 39.69
N ARG A 198 30.01 49.85 40.13
CA ARG A 198 28.94 50.71 39.64
C ARG A 198 29.20 52.19 39.93
N GLN A 199 29.62 52.53 41.15
CA GLN A 199 29.88 53.91 41.54
C GLN A 199 31.08 54.49 40.78
N GLU A 200 32.18 53.73 40.65
CA GLU A 200 33.36 54.15 39.88
C GLU A 200 33.03 54.47 38.42
N LEU A 201 32.17 53.67 37.78
CA LEU A 201 31.73 53.91 36.40
C LEU A 201 30.81 55.13 36.29
N ILE A 202 29.93 55.36 37.27
CA ILE A 202 29.06 56.54 37.32
C ILE A 202 29.91 57.81 37.49
N ASP A 203 30.88 57.79 38.41
CA ASP A 203 31.78 58.90 38.67
C ASP A 203 32.67 59.19 37.45
N LEU A 204 33.15 58.14 36.76
CA LEU A 204 33.87 58.25 35.50
C LEU A 204 33.01 58.91 34.42
N ARG A 205 31.76 58.46 34.25
CA ARG A 205 30.83 59.07 33.28
C ARG A 205 30.57 60.54 33.61
N ALA A 206 30.35 60.87 34.87
CA ALA A 206 30.14 62.25 35.32
C ALA A 206 31.36 63.13 35.00
N PHE A 207 32.58 62.62 35.24
CA PHE A 207 33.81 63.31 34.86
C PHE A 207 33.91 63.53 33.34
N LEU A 208 33.62 62.51 32.53
CA LEU A 208 33.75 62.61 31.07
C LEU A 208 32.72 63.54 30.41
N ILE A 209 31.56 63.76 31.07
CA ILE A 209 30.57 64.74 30.63
C ILE A 209 31.01 66.18 30.96
N SER A 210 31.86 66.38 31.98
CA SER A 210 32.39 67.70 32.34
C SER A 210 33.28 68.29 31.24
N ASP A 211 33.41 69.62 31.18
CA ASP A 211 34.23 70.30 30.16
C ASP A 211 35.70 69.84 30.18
N LYS A 212 36.24 69.58 31.38
CA LYS A 212 37.60 69.04 31.55
C LYS A 212 37.73 67.62 31.01
N GLY A 213 36.70 66.79 31.21
CA GLY A 213 36.64 65.42 30.68
C GLY A 213 36.48 65.38 29.17
N LYS A 214 35.60 66.23 28.61
CA LYS A 214 35.44 66.39 27.15
C LYS A 214 36.74 66.81 26.48
N LYS A 215 37.44 67.81 27.04
CA LYS A 215 38.75 68.25 26.52
C LYS A 215 39.77 67.12 26.56
N THR A 216 39.80 66.36 27.66
CA THR A 216 40.66 65.18 27.83
C THR A 216 40.39 64.10 26.79
N LEU A 217 39.13 63.82 26.47
CA LEU A 217 38.74 62.84 25.44
C LEU A 217 39.25 63.27 24.06
N VAL A 218 39.02 64.53 23.70
CA VAL A 218 39.45 65.09 22.41
C VAL A 218 40.97 65.07 22.26
N GLU A 219 41.72 65.49 23.29
CA GLU A 219 43.19 65.42 23.30
C GLU A 219 43.71 63.97 23.15
N SER A 220 42.99 63.02 23.73
CA SER A 220 43.30 61.58 23.62
C SER A 220 42.90 60.98 22.27
N GLY A 221 42.13 61.69 21.44
CA GLY A 221 41.68 61.27 20.11
C GLY A 221 40.27 60.68 20.07
N PHE A 222 39.52 60.66 21.17
CA PHE A 222 38.15 60.16 21.25
C PHE A 222 37.12 61.28 21.07
N SER A 223 35.91 60.92 20.61
CA SER A 223 34.81 61.88 20.45
C SER A 223 33.94 61.93 21.72
N PRO A 224 33.56 63.14 22.21
CA PRO A 224 32.61 63.28 23.31
C PRO A 224 31.26 62.61 23.01
N LEU A 225 30.51 62.29 24.08
CA LEU A 225 29.19 61.68 23.96
C LEU A 225 28.24 62.57 23.12
N ALA A 226 27.79 62.04 21.98
CA ALA A 226 26.91 62.73 21.03
C ALA A 226 25.42 62.39 21.21
N GLY A 227 25.10 61.32 21.93
CA GLY A 227 23.74 60.85 22.20
C GLY A 227 23.47 59.46 21.62
N GLU A 228 22.43 58.79 22.14
CA GLU A 228 22.12 57.41 21.78
C GLU A 228 21.49 57.32 20.37
N ALA A 229 22.12 56.58 19.47
CA ALA A 229 21.57 56.29 18.16
C ALA A 229 20.39 55.30 18.26
N ASP A 230 19.21 55.69 17.79
CA ASP A 230 18.05 54.78 17.68
C ASP A 230 18.27 53.80 16.53
N LEU A 231 18.71 52.60 16.90
CA LEU A 231 19.05 51.50 16.00
C LEU A 231 18.10 50.31 16.14
N SER A 232 16.97 50.49 16.82
CA SER A 232 15.97 49.45 17.09
C SER A 232 15.52 48.67 15.83
N VAL A 233 15.38 49.36 14.70
CA VAL A 233 15.03 48.74 13.41
C VAL A 233 16.18 47.90 12.84
N TRP A 234 17.41 48.40 12.94
CA TRP A 234 18.62 47.72 12.48
C TRP A 234 19.01 46.52 13.34
N GLU A 235 18.59 46.51 14.61
CA GLU A 235 18.74 45.35 15.50
C GLU A 235 17.92 44.16 15.02
N ARG A 236 16.71 44.38 14.50
CA ARG A 236 15.90 43.30 13.91
C ARG A 236 16.57 42.70 12.69
N ALA A 237 17.19 43.54 11.86
CA ALA A 237 17.94 43.13 10.68
C ALA A 237 19.35 42.57 10.99
N ARG A 238 19.80 42.59 12.26
CA ARG A 238 21.10 42.04 12.67
C ARG A 238 21.27 40.55 12.35
N LEU A 239 20.18 39.80 12.42
CA LEU A 239 20.21 38.35 12.20
C LEU A 239 20.46 37.96 10.74
N THR A 240 20.15 38.86 9.79
CA THR A 240 20.21 38.59 8.36
C THR A 240 21.48 39.13 7.71
N TYR A 241 22.06 40.22 8.25
CA TYR A 241 23.26 40.87 7.71
C TYR A 241 24.42 39.91 7.38
N ASN A 242 24.87 39.09 8.34
CA ASN A 242 26.02 38.22 8.12
C ASN A 242 25.71 37.11 7.07
N PRO A 243 24.58 36.38 7.14
CA PRO A 243 24.14 35.52 6.06
C PRO A 243 24.10 36.18 4.67
N GLU A 244 23.47 37.34 4.55
CA GLU A 244 23.30 38.08 3.29
C GLU A 244 24.66 38.50 2.75
N PHE A 245 25.53 39.10 3.58
CA PHE A 245 26.90 39.45 3.18
C PHE A 245 27.67 38.25 2.64
N ARG A 246 27.60 37.10 3.31
CA ARG A 246 28.32 35.90 2.88
C ARG A 246 27.84 35.39 1.52
N ARG A 247 26.55 35.48 1.25
CA ARG A 247 25.94 34.98 0.00
C ARG A 247 26.08 35.99 -1.15
N ASP A 248 25.76 37.24 -0.88
CA ASP A 248 25.59 38.26 -1.91
C ASP A 248 26.90 38.99 -2.22
N VAL A 249 27.72 39.26 -1.19
CA VAL A 249 29.03 39.90 -1.37
C VAL A 249 30.10 38.84 -1.67
N LEU A 250 30.29 37.88 -0.78
CA LEU A 250 31.40 36.91 -0.88
C LEU A 250 31.10 35.70 -1.76
N SER A 251 29.85 35.48 -2.18
CA SER A 251 29.45 34.30 -2.96
C SER A 251 29.79 32.95 -2.30
N ILE A 252 29.87 32.90 -0.96
CA ILE A 252 30.11 31.67 -0.19
C ILE A 252 28.82 31.21 0.51
N LYS A 253 28.68 29.91 0.77
CA LYS A 253 27.51 29.34 1.45
C LYS A 253 26.16 29.68 0.80
N GLN A 254 26.11 29.73 -0.53
CA GLN A 254 24.89 30.01 -1.30
C GLN A 254 23.75 29.04 -0.97
N PHE A 255 24.06 27.74 -0.82
CA PHE A 255 23.08 26.67 -0.56
C PHE A 255 23.20 26.05 0.84
N ALA A 256 23.92 26.72 1.75
CA ALA A 256 24.24 26.19 3.06
C ALA A 256 23.92 27.22 4.17
N PRO A 257 23.75 26.78 5.43
CA PRO A 257 23.53 27.69 6.54
C PRO A 257 24.77 28.59 6.76
N ALA A 258 24.56 29.90 6.62
CA ALA A 258 25.57 30.94 6.69
C ALA A 258 25.71 31.55 8.10
N SER A 259 24.66 31.47 8.92
CA SER A 259 24.69 31.82 10.35
C SER A 259 24.49 30.61 11.28
N LEU A 260 24.81 30.82 12.56
CA LEU A 260 24.51 29.88 13.63
C LEU A 260 23.00 29.62 13.74
N LEU A 261 22.17 30.67 13.63
CA LEU A 261 20.72 30.54 13.73
C LEU A 261 20.16 29.65 12.62
N GLU A 262 20.53 29.91 11.37
CA GLU A 262 20.12 29.09 10.23
C GLU A 262 20.54 27.62 10.41
N ARG A 263 21.75 27.38 10.90
CA ARG A 263 22.25 26.03 11.19
C ARG A 263 21.44 25.35 12.29
N LEU A 264 21.12 26.05 13.39
CA LEU A 264 20.30 25.50 14.47
C LEU A 264 18.87 25.19 13.99
N LEU A 265 18.26 26.09 13.21
CA LEU A 265 16.93 25.87 12.63
C LEU A 265 16.92 24.65 11.70
N LEU A 266 17.89 24.55 10.80
CA LEU A 266 18.01 23.42 9.88
C LEU A 266 18.20 22.10 10.65
N ASN A 267 19.11 22.06 11.61
CA ASN A 267 19.41 20.87 12.40
C ASN A 267 18.20 20.43 13.23
N SER A 268 17.49 21.37 13.86
CA SER A 268 16.27 21.09 14.61
C SER A 268 15.13 20.60 13.69
N PHE A 269 14.95 21.21 12.52
CA PHE A 269 13.96 20.77 11.54
C PHE A 269 14.23 19.35 11.04
N ILE A 270 15.49 19.03 10.73
CA ILE A 270 15.90 17.69 10.31
C ILE A 270 15.72 16.69 11.46
N LEU A 271 16.06 17.05 12.70
CA LEU A 271 15.87 16.19 13.87
C LEU A 271 14.39 15.85 14.10
N VAL A 272 13.49 16.84 14.03
CA VAL A 272 12.04 16.62 14.15
C VAL A 272 11.52 15.74 13.01
N SER A 273 11.89 16.07 11.76
CA SER A 273 11.48 15.31 10.58
C SER A 273 11.98 13.87 10.61
N PHE A 274 13.24 13.67 11.04
CA PHE A 274 13.85 12.36 11.22
C PHE A 274 13.14 11.58 12.33
N SER A 275 12.84 12.20 13.46
CA SER A 275 12.14 11.55 14.57
C SER A 275 10.75 11.06 14.17
N ILE A 276 10.00 11.90 13.43
CA ILE A 276 8.68 11.52 12.88
C ILE A 276 8.83 10.36 11.87
N GLY A 277 9.81 10.46 10.96
CA GLY A 277 10.10 9.42 9.98
C GLY A 277 10.47 8.09 10.65
N ALA A 278 11.41 8.13 11.59
CA ALA A 278 11.88 6.98 12.34
C ALA A 278 10.76 6.32 13.15
N GLN A 279 9.91 7.09 13.83
CA GLN A 279 8.76 6.56 14.56
C GLN A 279 7.80 5.82 13.63
N ARG A 280 7.48 6.38 12.46
CA ARG A 280 6.61 5.72 11.47
C ARG A 280 7.20 4.42 10.95
N VAL A 281 8.52 4.33 10.85
CA VAL A 281 9.22 3.15 10.33
C VAL A 281 9.31 2.06 11.38
N LEU A 282 9.75 2.41 12.59
CA LEU A 282 9.89 1.46 13.69
C LEU A 282 8.55 0.83 14.07
N ARG A 283 7.43 1.56 13.96
CA ARG A 283 6.08 1.00 14.15
C ARG A 283 5.73 -0.12 13.18
N ARG A 284 6.30 -0.11 11.97
CA ARG A 284 5.98 -1.08 10.90
C ARG A 284 6.95 -2.26 10.81
N ILE A 285 8.04 -2.23 11.59
CA ILE A 285 9.01 -3.32 11.68
C ILE A 285 8.61 -4.22 12.86
N PRO A 286 8.49 -5.55 12.67
CA PRO A 286 8.14 -6.46 13.76
C PRO A 286 9.18 -6.41 14.87
N ARG A 287 8.75 -6.56 16.12
CA ARG A 287 9.69 -6.80 17.22
C ARG A 287 10.49 -8.07 16.92
N GLY A 288 11.81 -7.98 17.04
CA GLY A 288 12.74 -9.03 16.64
C GLY A 288 14.13 -8.49 16.30
N ALA A 289 15.00 -9.33 15.74
CA ALA A 289 16.39 -8.98 15.44
C ALA A 289 16.54 -7.75 14.51
N CYS A 290 15.71 -7.66 13.47
CA CYS A 290 15.71 -6.52 12.54
C CYS A 290 15.26 -5.22 13.21
N TYR A 291 14.28 -5.29 14.12
CA TYR A 291 13.84 -4.12 14.90
C TYR A 291 14.93 -3.62 15.82
N THR A 292 15.60 -4.51 16.56
CA THR A 292 16.69 -4.12 17.46
C THR A 292 17.81 -3.40 16.69
N ALA A 293 18.25 -3.96 15.56
CA ALA A 293 19.29 -3.32 14.74
C ALA A 293 18.84 -1.98 14.13
N SER A 294 17.59 -1.88 13.66
CA SER A 294 17.01 -0.64 13.12
C SER A 294 16.84 0.43 14.20
N PHE A 295 16.41 0.04 15.39
CA PHE A 295 16.28 0.93 16.54
C PHE A 295 17.65 1.50 16.96
N CYS A 296 18.68 0.66 17.03
CA CYS A 296 20.05 1.13 17.28
C CYS A 296 20.52 2.11 16.19
N ALA A 297 20.24 1.83 14.91
CA ALA A 297 20.58 2.76 13.83
C ALA A 297 19.90 4.12 14.00
N VAL A 298 18.58 4.13 14.26
CA VAL A 298 17.80 5.35 14.54
C VAL A 298 18.37 6.10 15.73
N PHE A 299 18.69 5.40 16.82
CA PHE A 299 19.29 6.00 18.00
C PHE A 299 20.62 6.68 17.68
N PHE A 300 21.52 6.03 16.93
CA PHE A 300 22.80 6.62 16.58
C PHE A 300 22.66 7.82 15.64
N VAL A 301 21.73 7.81 14.68
CA VAL A 301 21.47 9.00 13.84
C VAL A 301 20.93 10.16 14.70
N ALA A 302 19.97 9.89 15.59
CA ALA A 302 19.44 10.91 16.49
C ALA A 302 20.53 11.46 17.42
N LEU A 303 21.36 10.58 17.99
CA LEU A 303 22.53 10.95 18.79
C LEU A 303 23.50 11.82 17.97
N TRP A 304 23.73 11.50 16.69
CA TRP A 304 24.60 12.31 15.84
C TRP A 304 24.08 13.73 15.62
N LEU A 305 22.78 13.87 15.36
CA LEU A 305 22.13 15.17 15.23
C LEU A 305 22.18 15.97 16.55
N LEU A 306 21.97 15.31 17.70
CA LEU A 306 22.08 15.94 19.02
C LEU A 306 23.52 16.39 19.32
N ILE A 307 24.53 15.58 19.00
CA ILE A 307 25.94 15.97 19.13
C ILE A 307 26.26 17.15 18.18
N GLY A 308 25.74 17.16 16.96
CA GLY A 308 25.89 18.28 16.02
C GLY A 308 25.27 19.59 16.52
N LEU A 309 24.09 19.51 17.15
CA LEU A 309 23.46 20.63 17.85
C LEU A 309 24.31 21.10 19.03
N ALA A 310 24.75 20.17 19.89
CA ALA A 310 25.62 20.49 21.03
C ALA A 310 26.93 21.14 20.58
N LYS A 311 27.52 20.68 19.47
CA LYS A 311 28.72 21.28 18.86
C LYS A 311 28.45 22.73 18.45
N SER A 312 27.31 22.97 17.80
CA SER A 312 26.91 24.31 17.33
C SER A 312 26.66 25.28 18.49
N MET A 313 26.21 24.78 19.65
CA MET A 313 26.00 25.58 20.86
C MET A 313 27.23 25.68 21.76
N SER A 314 28.33 24.99 21.44
CA SER A 314 29.53 24.96 22.27
C SER A 314 30.28 26.28 22.21
N ILE A 315 30.54 26.87 23.39
CA ILE A 315 31.16 28.19 23.51
C ILE A 315 32.68 28.07 23.67
N HIS A 316 33.13 27.08 24.45
CA HIS A 316 34.55 26.85 24.70
C HIS A 316 35.19 25.99 23.60
N TYR A 317 36.36 26.40 23.11
CA TYR A 317 37.10 25.71 22.06
C TYR A 317 37.42 24.25 22.40
N ASP A 318 37.82 23.96 23.64
CA ASP A 318 38.11 22.58 24.08
C ASP A 318 36.84 21.72 24.10
N THR A 319 35.72 22.25 24.61
CA THR A 319 34.44 21.55 24.61
C THR A 319 33.95 21.28 23.19
N ALA A 320 34.04 22.28 22.31
CA ALA A 320 33.70 22.14 20.89
C ALA A 320 34.58 21.09 20.19
N ARG A 321 35.87 21.00 20.53
CA ARG A 321 36.81 19.98 20.02
C ARG A 321 36.42 18.57 20.46
N TYR A 322 36.16 18.33 21.75
CA TYR A 322 35.77 17.00 22.22
C TYR A 322 34.37 16.59 21.73
N ILE A 323 33.44 17.53 21.58
CA ILE A 323 32.14 17.24 20.97
C ILE A 323 32.29 16.95 19.47
N TRP A 324 33.21 17.63 18.78
CA TRP A 324 33.58 17.26 17.42
C TRP A 324 34.12 15.83 17.35
N PHE A 325 35.01 15.41 18.25
CA PHE A 325 35.44 14.00 18.33
C PHE A 325 34.28 13.05 18.64
N ALA A 326 33.34 13.44 19.50
CA ALA A 326 32.14 12.66 19.80
C ALA A 326 31.27 12.39 18.56
N THR A 327 31.31 13.24 17.53
CA THR A 327 30.58 12.98 16.27
C THR A 327 31.02 11.69 15.57
N TYR A 328 32.19 11.15 15.91
CA TYR A 328 32.68 9.88 15.36
C TYR A 328 32.04 8.66 16.03
N ILE A 329 31.46 8.78 17.23
CA ILE A 329 30.73 7.68 17.89
C ILE A 329 29.61 7.17 16.95
N PRO A 330 28.59 7.97 16.58
CA PRO A 330 27.61 7.52 15.58
C PRO A 330 28.24 7.06 14.26
N ARG A 331 29.28 7.75 13.80
CA ARG A 331 29.93 7.45 12.51
C ARG A 331 30.50 6.03 12.46
N HIS A 332 31.11 5.54 13.55
CA HIS A 332 31.65 4.18 13.62
C HIS A 332 30.58 3.12 13.89
N PHE A 333 29.55 3.44 14.68
CA PHE A 333 28.50 2.48 15.05
C PHE A 333 27.38 2.32 14.00
N LEU A 334 27.12 3.32 13.16
CA LEU A 334 26.10 3.24 12.10
C LEU A 334 26.37 2.14 11.06
N PRO A 335 27.59 1.98 10.51
CA PRO A 335 27.92 0.88 9.61
C PRO A 335 27.75 -0.50 10.27
N LEU A 336 28.02 -0.61 11.57
CA LEU A 336 27.77 -1.83 12.34
C LEU A 336 26.26 -2.12 12.44
N CYS A 337 25.44 -1.11 12.73
CA CYS A 337 23.98 -1.26 12.75
C CYS A 337 23.46 -1.68 11.37
N TRP A 338 23.98 -1.09 10.29
CA TRP A 338 23.67 -1.50 8.92
C TRP A 338 24.01 -2.97 8.65
N TYR A 339 25.22 -3.40 9.02
CA TYR A 339 25.63 -4.79 8.90
C TYR A 339 24.70 -5.72 9.68
N ALA A 340 24.38 -5.37 10.92
CA ALA A 340 23.47 -6.15 11.77
C ALA A 340 22.05 -6.24 11.19
N MET A 341 21.52 -5.14 10.64
CA MET A 341 20.22 -5.11 9.94
C MET A 341 20.23 -6.04 8.73
N CYS A 342 21.28 -5.99 7.91
CA CYS A 342 21.40 -6.83 6.71
C CYS A 342 21.56 -8.31 7.05
N TYR A 343 22.36 -8.62 8.08
CA TYR A 343 22.52 -9.96 8.60
C TYR A 343 21.19 -10.51 9.13
N ALA A 344 20.49 -9.72 9.95
CA ALA A 344 19.19 -10.08 10.49
C ALA A 344 18.15 -10.26 9.39
N SER A 345 18.19 -9.46 8.32
CA SER A 345 17.31 -9.64 7.17
C SER A 345 17.54 -10.96 6.42
N ARG A 346 18.73 -11.55 6.51
CA ARG A 346 19.06 -12.82 5.84
C ARG A 346 18.83 -14.04 6.72
N HIS A 347 19.17 -13.93 8.00
CA HIS A 347 19.24 -15.06 8.94
C HIS A 347 18.13 -15.04 9.99
N ASP A 348 17.24 -14.04 9.97
CA ASP A 348 16.17 -13.79 10.95
C ASP A 348 16.65 -13.76 12.41
N ALA A 349 17.95 -13.53 12.62
CA ALA A 349 18.62 -13.44 13.92
C ALA A 349 19.72 -12.38 13.86
N LEU A 350 20.07 -11.81 15.02
CA LEU A 350 21.22 -10.91 15.10
C LEU A 350 22.53 -11.67 14.83
N PRO A 351 23.60 -10.99 14.39
CA PRO A 351 24.91 -11.63 14.27
C PRO A 351 25.34 -12.25 15.61
N PRO A 352 26.18 -13.30 15.58
CA PRO A 352 26.63 -13.98 16.79
C PRO A 352 27.17 -12.99 17.82
N ARG A 353 26.79 -13.16 19.10
CA ARG A 353 27.16 -12.22 20.17
C ARG A 353 28.66 -11.92 20.22
N LYS A 354 29.52 -12.92 20.01
CA LYS A 354 30.98 -12.76 19.94
C LYS A 354 31.41 -11.82 18.80
N SER A 355 30.81 -11.95 17.63
CA SER A 355 31.08 -11.10 16.46
C SER A 355 30.60 -9.66 16.72
N LEU A 356 29.41 -9.47 17.28
CA LEU A 356 28.92 -8.13 17.64
C LEU A 356 29.82 -7.44 18.68
N ILE A 357 30.24 -8.17 19.73
CA ILE A 357 31.16 -7.64 20.74
C ILE A 357 32.49 -7.25 20.10
N MET A 358 33.07 -8.10 19.26
CA MET A 358 34.32 -7.82 18.57
C MET A 358 34.20 -6.57 17.68
N MET A 359 33.18 -6.49 16.83
CA MET A 359 32.99 -5.34 15.93
C MET A 359 32.68 -4.05 16.70
N SER A 360 31.89 -4.13 17.77
CA SER A 360 31.63 -2.99 18.66
C SER A 360 32.90 -2.54 19.37
N GLY A 361 33.75 -3.49 19.80
CA GLY A 361 35.05 -3.20 20.39
C GLY A 361 36.00 -2.52 19.41
N ILE A 362 36.03 -2.95 18.15
CA ILE A 362 36.78 -2.29 17.08
C ILE A 362 36.25 -0.87 16.86
N ALA A 363 34.94 -0.69 16.72
CA ALA A 363 34.32 0.64 16.57
C ALA A 363 34.66 1.58 17.74
N LEU A 364 34.60 1.05 18.97
CA LEU A 364 34.97 1.78 20.19
C LEU A 364 36.47 2.13 20.21
N LEU A 365 37.34 1.23 19.75
CA LEU A 365 38.78 1.50 19.64
C LEU A 365 39.06 2.64 18.65
N PHE A 366 38.39 2.65 17.49
CA PHE A 366 38.51 3.76 16.54
C PHE A 366 37.94 5.07 17.10
N THR A 367 36.84 5.01 17.84
CA THR A 367 36.33 6.19 18.55
C THR A 367 37.36 6.70 19.56
N ALA A 368 37.91 5.82 20.41
CA ALA A 368 38.94 6.19 21.38
C ALA A 368 40.20 6.76 20.70
N PHE A 369 40.57 6.21 19.55
CA PHE A 369 41.66 6.72 18.72
C PHE A 369 41.40 8.15 18.23
N VAL A 370 40.16 8.50 17.87
CA VAL A 370 39.77 9.89 17.56
C VAL A 370 39.92 10.79 18.79
N PHE A 371 39.47 10.34 19.96
CA PHE A 371 39.60 11.12 21.19
C PHE A 371 41.06 11.33 21.62
N SER A 372 41.95 10.38 21.31
CA SER A 372 43.39 10.50 21.57
C SER A 372 44.14 11.31 20.51
N ASN A 373 43.45 11.90 19.51
CA ASN A 373 44.11 12.56 18.39
C ASN A 373 45.06 13.67 18.82
N ASP A 374 44.78 14.37 19.92
CA ASP A 374 45.66 15.42 20.44
C ASP A 374 47.08 14.91 20.79
N ILE A 375 47.22 13.61 21.07
CA ILE A 375 48.50 12.96 21.39
C ILE A 375 49.28 12.58 20.13
N HIS A 376 48.63 11.93 19.16
CA HIS A 376 49.31 11.31 18.02
C HIS A 376 49.16 12.07 16.69
N ARG A 377 48.12 12.90 16.54
CA ARG A 377 47.80 13.70 15.34
C ARG A 377 47.72 12.87 14.04
N GLN A 378 47.28 11.62 14.13
CA GLN A 378 47.23 10.69 12.97
C GLN A 378 45.86 10.64 12.29
N ILE A 379 44.81 11.17 12.92
CA ILE A 379 43.49 11.31 12.31
C ILE A 379 43.34 12.72 11.76
N PHE A 380 43.57 13.73 12.60
CA PHE A 380 43.64 15.13 12.21
C PHE A 380 45.02 15.68 12.46
N ILE A 381 45.61 16.24 11.41
CA ILE A 381 46.90 16.92 11.44
C ILE A 381 46.58 18.42 11.51
N TYR A 382 46.83 19.05 12.66
CA TYR A 382 46.56 20.47 12.85
C TYR A 382 47.56 21.32 12.05
N SER A 383 47.05 22.32 11.32
CA SER A 383 47.88 23.22 10.52
C SER A 383 48.63 24.26 11.37
N TYR A 384 48.10 24.57 12.56
CA TYR A 384 48.63 25.55 13.49
C TYR A 384 48.59 25.02 14.92
N ASP A 385 49.43 25.53 15.82
CA ASP A 385 49.46 25.10 17.22
C ASP A 385 48.36 25.73 18.10
N ASN A 386 47.59 26.69 17.58
CA ASN A 386 46.50 27.34 18.29
C ASN A 386 45.23 26.45 18.35
N PRO A 387 44.79 26.00 19.55
CA PRO A 387 43.61 25.12 19.67
C PRO A 387 42.29 25.72 19.15
N ALA A 388 42.20 27.05 19.10
CA ALA A 388 41.01 27.75 18.61
C ALA A 388 40.81 27.59 17.09
N THR A 389 41.87 27.32 16.33
CA THR A 389 41.82 27.25 14.86
C THR A 389 41.76 25.82 14.30
N TRP A 390 42.00 24.82 15.13
CA TRP A 390 42.04 23.40 14.73
C TRP A 390 40.74 22.89 14.09
N GLY A 391 39.58 23.46 14.43
CA GLY A 391 38.30 23.07 13.84
C GLY A 391 38.11 23.51 12.38
N ASN A 392 38.88 24.51 11.93
CA ASN A 392 38.77 25.10 10.59
C ASN A 392 40.00 24.80 9.72
N HIS A 393 41.16 24.59 10.34
CA HIS A 393 42.44 24.42 9.65
C HIS A 393 43.11 23.10 10.08
N TYR A 394 42.80 22.02 9.37
CA TYR A 394 43.37 20.70 9.61
C TYR A 394 43.43 19.85 8.34
N GLY A 395 44.39 18.94 8.27
CA GLY A 395 44.51 17.90 7.26
C GLY A 395 44.06 16.53 7.78
N TYR A 396 43.81 15.60 6.86
CA TYR A 396 43.46 14.22 7.18
C TYR A 396 44.69 13.31 7.15
N GLY A 397 44.98 12.64 8.27
CA GLY A 397 46.06 11.64 8.35
C GLY A 397 45.61 10.24 7.95
N TRP A 398 46.54 9.28 7.96
CA TRP A 398 46.26 7.88 7.59
C TRP A 398 45.23 7.21 8.51
N GLY A 399 45.17 7.60 9.79
CA GLY A 399 44.21 7.07 10.75
C GLY A 399 42.76 7.39 10.38
N TYR A 400 42.54 8.55 9.76
CA TYR A 400 41.24 8.91 9.19
C TYR A 400 40.86 7.99 8.02
N GLY A 401 41.82 7.69 7.14
CA GLY A 401 41.65 6.72 6.05
C GLY A 401 41.26 5.33 6.56
N LEU A 402 41.94 4.84 7.62
CA LEU A 402 41.62 3.53 8.22
C LEU A 402 40.20 3.49 8.82
N SER A 403 39.79 4.56 9.49
CA SER A 403 38.42 4.74 10.00
C SER A 403 37.36 4.68 8.88
N LEU A 404 37.64 5.30 7.72
CA LEU A 404 36.77 5.21 6.55
C LEU A 404 36.74 3.80 5.97
N CYS A 405 37.90 3.15 5.83
CA CYS A 405 38.01 1.77 5.35
C CYS A 405 37.14 0.81 6.18
N LEU A 406 37.15 0.93 7.51
CA LEU A 406 36.27 0.15 8.38
C LEU A 406 34.79 0.38 8.05
N SER A 407 34.39 1.65 7.94
CA SER A 407 32.99 2.05 7.70
C SER A 407 32.49 1.51 6.35
N PHE A 408 33.29 1.63 5.30
CA PHE A 408 32.95 1.10 3.97
C PHE A 408 32.97 -0.44 3.94
N SER A 409 33.92 -1.08 4.63
CA SER A 409 34.01 -2.54 4.69
C SER A 409 32.78 -3.15 5.37
N LEU A 410 32.33 -2.57 6.49
CA LEU A 410 31.10 -2.99 7.18
C LEU A 410 29.85 -2.78 6.31
N SER A 411 29.79 -1.64 5.63
CA SER A 411 28.69 -1.31 4.72
C SER A 411 28.60 -2.31 3.55
N ALA A 412 29.75 -2.60 2.92
CA ALA A 412 29.87 -3.57 1.83
C ALA A 412 29.57 -4.99 2.30
N ALA A 413 30.04 -5.39 3.48
CA ALA A 413 29.72 -6.69 4.07
C ALA A 413 28.21 -6.84 4.33
N GLY A 414 27.54 -5.80 4.83
CA GLY A 414 26.09 -5.76 4.98
C GLY A 414 25.38 -5.91 3.63
N LEU A 415 25.81 -5.15 2.61
CA LEU A 415 25.26 -5.26 1.27
C LEU A 415 25.44 -6.67 0.68
N LEU A 416 26.58 -7.32 0.93
CA LEU A 416 26.85 -8.69 0.50
C LEU A 416 25.88 -9.71 1.13
N HIS A 417 25.47 -9.51 2.39
CA HIS A 417 24.41 -10.32 3.00
C HIS A 417 23.07 -10.15 2.27
N LEU A 418 22.71 -8.94 1.86
CA LEU A 418 21.52 -8.70 1.04
C LEU A 418 21.64 -9.38 -0.32
N VAL A 419 22.77 -9.22 -1.03
CA VAL A 419 22.98 -9.81 -2.37
C VAL A 419 22.87 -11.34 -2.35
N ARG A 420 23.38 -11.98 -1.30
CA ARG A 420 23.34 -13.43 -1.15
C ARG A 420 21.98 -13.98 -0.67
N LYS A 421 21.02 -13.12 -0.32
CA LYS A 421 19.65 -13.54 0.02
C LYS A 421 18.93 -13.95 -1.26
N LYS A 422 18.20 -15.08 -1.24
CA LYS A 422 17.31 -15.44 -2.35
C LYS A 422 16.18 -14.41 -2.42
N MET A 423 16.15 -13.61 -3.48
CA MET A 423 15.25 -12.46 -3.63
C MET A 423 14.33 -12.62 -4.84
N ALA A 424 13.06 -12.27 -4.67
CA ALA A 424 12.08 -12.15 -5.76
C ALA A 424 12.45 -11.00 -6.72
N ARG A 425 11.90 -11.00 -7.95
CA ARG A 425 12.19 -9.95 -8.97
C ARG A 425 11.96 -8.53 -8.45
N ARG A 426 10.90 -8.31 -7.66
CA ARG A 426 10.61 -7.03 -6.99
C ARG A 426 11.66 -6.65 -5.93
N GLN A 427 12.22 -7.63 -5.23
CA GLN A 427 13.24 -7.42 -4.20
C GLN A 427 14.62 -7.11 -4.79
N LYS A 428 14.92 -7.59 -6.00
CA LYS A 428 16.14 -7.19 -6.75
C LYS A 428 16.15 -5.70 -7.09
N TRP A 429 15.00 -5.11 -7.45
CA TRP A 429 14.87 -3.65 -7.63
C TRP A 429 15.12 -2.88 -6.33
N GLN A 430 14.72 -3.45 -5.18
CA GLN A 430 14.97 -2.85 -3.87
C GLN A 430 16.47 -2.87 -3.50
N MET A 431 17.23 -3.89 -3.91
CA MET A 431 18.69 -3.89 -3.79
C MET A 431 19.36 -2.80 -4.62
N LEU A 432 18.78 -2.45 -5.78
CA LEU A 432 19.29 -1.37 -6.63
C LEU A 432 19.20 -0.03 -5.91
N TYR A 433 18.11 0.23 -5.16
CA TYR A 433 17.99 1.41 -4.29
C TYR A 433 19.01 1.41 -3.15
N ALA A 434 19.25 0.27 -2.50
CA ALA A 434 20.29 0.17 -1.48
C ALA A 434 21.69 0.44 -2.06
N GLY A 435 22.01 -0.15 -3.22
CA GLY A 435 23.26 0.10 -3.93
C GLY A 435 23.41 1.57 -4.35
N LEU A 436 22.36 2.18 -4.90
CA LEU A 436 22.33 3.60 -5.26
C LEU A 436 22.57 4.49 -4.04
N PHE A 437 21.93 4.19 -2.91
CA PHE A 437 22.13 4.92 -1.66
C PHE A 437 23.59 4.88 -1.20
N PHE A 438 24.24 3.71 -1.21
CA PHE A 438 25.68 3.63 -0.92
C PHE A 438 26.54 4.36 -1.94
N GLY A 439 26.18 4.29 -3.23
CA GLY A 439 26.86 5.03 -4.29
C GLY A 439 26.84 6.54 -4.03
N VAL A 440 25.68 7.09 -3.64
CA VAL A 440 25.52 8.50 -3.29
C VAL A 440 26.33 8.87 -2.05
N LEU A 441 26.30 8.06 -0.98
CA LEU A 441 27.10 8.32 0.23
C LEU A 441 28.61 8.25 -0.04
N ALA A 442 29.05 7.31 -0.88
CA ALA A 442 30.44 7.19 -1.28
C ALA A 442 30.89 8.40 -2.11
N ALA A 443 30.08 8.81 -3.10
CA ALA A 443 30.34 10.00 -3.92
C ALA A 443 30.38 11.28 -3.06
N TYR A 444 29.46 11.43 -2.11
CA TYR A 444 29.48 12.51 -1.13
C TYR A 444 30.81 12.53 -0.35
N GLN A 445 31.22 11.37 0.18
CA GLN A 445 32.44 11.28 0.98
C GLN A 445 33.71 11.56 0.18
N THR A 446 33.79 11.11 -1.08
CA THR A 446 34.94 11.39 -1.96
C THR A 446 35.02 12.86 -2.33
N MET A 447 33.91 13.49 -2.71
CA MET A 447 33.87 14.92 -3.01
C MET A 447 34.17 15.79 -1.78
N TYR A 448 33.74 15.36 -0.59
CA TYR A 448 34.08 16.04 0.66
C TYR A 448 35.59 15.98 0.96
N ILE A 449 36.25 14.85 0.69
CA ILE A 449 37.72 14.72 0.85
C ILE A 449 38.45 15.51 -0.24
N ALA A 450 37.91 15.56 -1.46
CA ALA A 450 38.46 16.30 -2.59
C ALA A 450 38.40 17.83 -2.42
N GLY A 451 37.80 18.34 -1.34
CA GLY A 451 37.83 19.77 -1.04
C GLY A 451 36.71 20.60 -1.69
N VAL A 452 35.65 19.96 -2.21
CA VAL A 452 34.57 20.70 -2.88
C VAL A 452 33.82 21.59 -1.88
N GLN A 453 34.02 22.91 -1.99
CA GLN A 453 33.55 23.89 -1.01
C GLN A 453 32.04 23.82 -0.75
N ALA A 454 31.21 23.68 -1.80
CA ALA A 454 29.76 23.56 -1.68
C ALA A 454 29.29 22.38 -0.80
N LEU A 455 30.10 21.33 -0.69
CA LEU A 455 29.82 20.14 0.13
C LEU A 455 30.42 20.25 1.54
N ILE A 456 31.52 20.96 1.71
CA ILE A 456 32.13 21.23 3.02
C ILE A 456 31.23 22.14 3.86
N ASP A 457 30.55 23.08 3.20
CA ASP A 457 29.64 24.01 3.87
C ASP A 457 28.41 23.32 4.50
N LEU A 458 28.07 22.12 4.03
CA LEU A 458 27.02 21.27 4.57
C LEU A 458 27.55 20.46 5.78
N ASP A 459 26.80 20.50 6.88
CA ASP A 459 27.17 19.75 8.07
C ASP A 459 26.96 18.25 7.87
N VAL A 460 28.04 17.46 7.91
CA VAL A 460 28.04 16.02 7.63
C VAL A 460 26.93 15.22 8.34
N PRO A 461 26.66 15.41 9.66
CA PRO A 461 25.58 14.70 10.36
C PRO A 461 24.22 14.97 9.73
N THR A 462 23.96 16.21 9.31
CA THR A 462 22.68 16.66 8.79
C THR A 462 22.42 16.08 7.40
N THR A 463 23.43 16.11 6.54
CA THR A 463 23.35 15.58 5.17
C THR A 463 23.14 14.07 5.20
N ILE A 464 23.90 13.35 6.05
CA ILE A 464 23.75 11.90 6.18
C ILE A 464 22.39 11.54 6.78
N ALA A 465 21.91 12.26 7.82
CA ALA A 465 20.58 12.03 8.37
C ALA A 465 19.47 12.28 7.35
N LEU A 466 19.60 13.30 6.50
CA LEU A 466 18.68 13.57 5.40
C LEU A 466 18.68 12.43 4.37
N PHE A 467 19.87 11.96 3.94
CA PHE A 467 19.97 10.83 3.03
C PHE A 467 19.37 9.57 3.64
N ILE A 468 19.64 9.28 4.92
CA ILE A 468 19.03 8.15 5.63
C ILE A 468 17.51 8.31 5.68
N LEU A 469 16.98 9.51 5.95
CA LEU A 469 15.54 9.78 5.96
C LEU A 469 14.92 9.52 4.58
N ILE A 470 15.52 10.03 3.51
CA ILE A 470 15.07 9.80 2.12
C ILE A 470 15.11 8.30 1.79
N PHE A 471 16.19 7.62 2.17
CA PHE A 471 16.35 6.18 1.96
C PHE A 471 15.28 5.37 2.69
N ILE A 472 15.00 5.73 3.94
CA ILE A 472 13.94 5.15 4.75
C ILE A 472 12.56 5.36 4.10
N LEU A 473 12.25 6.59 3.63
CA LEU A 473 11.01 6.90 2.93
C LEU A 473 10.89 6.13 1.59
N ALA A 474 11.99 5.99 0.86
CA ALA A 474 12.05 5.19 -0.37
C ALA A 474 11.81 3.70 -0.11
N ILE A 475 12.38 3.15 0.97
CA ILE A 475 12.13 1.78 1.45
C ILE A 475 10.64 1.60 1.81
N GLN A 476 10.03 2.58 2.48
CA GLN A 476 8.60 2.53 2.81
C GLN A 476 7.74 2.44 1.57
N ARG A 477 7.99 3.28 0.55
CA ARG A 477 7.22 3.27 -0.70
C ARG A 477 7.40 1.95 -1.46
N THR A 478 8.61 1.41 -1.45
CA THR A 478 8.94 0.17 -2.18
C THR A 478 8.57 -1.11 -1.44
N ARG A 479 8.25 -1.04 -0.13
CA ARG A 479 7.91 -2.17 0.77
C ARG A 479 9.08 -3.14 1.00
N PHE A 480 10.29 -2.61 1.15
CA PHE A 480 11.51 -3.40 1.40
C PHE A 480 11.56 -3.88 2.87
N MET A 481 12.26 -4.99 3.13
CA MET A 481 12.45 -5.61 4.47
C MET A 481 11.17 -6.06 5.22
N GLY A 482 10.14 -6.53 4.52
CA GLY A 482 9.01 -7.20 5.20
C GLY A 482 8.17 -6.30 6.10
N MET A 483 8.19 -4.99 5.83
CA MET A 483 7.37 -3.99 6.53
C MET A 483 5.89 -4.43 6.51
N PHE A 484 5.30 -4.59 7.69
CA PHE A 484 4.08 -5.37 7.89
C PHE A 484 2.89 -4.82 7.08
N LEU A 485 2.33 -5.67 6.22
CA LEU A 485 1.07 -5.40 5.49
C LEU A 485 -0.13 -5.20 6.42
N LEU A 486 0.00 -5.61 7.68
CA LEU A 486 -1.09 -5.63 8.66
C LEU A 486 -1.57 -4.23 9.08
N ASP A 487 -0.77 -3.17 8.92
CA ASP A 487 -1.20 -1.79 9.18
C ASP A 487 -2.05 -1.17 8.04
N LEU A 488 -2.37 -1.94 6.99
CA LEU A 488 -3.26 -1.43 5.94
C LEU A 488 -4.69 -1.24 6.50
N PRO A 489 -5.40 -0.17 6.06
CA PRO A 489 -6.81 0.04 6.43
C PRO A 489 -7.70 -1.17 6.17
N VAL A 490 -7.36 -1.94 5.13
CA VAL A 490 -8.06 -3.16 4.73
C VAL A 490 -8.03 -4.23 5.83
N PHE A 491 -6.92 -4.38 6.55
CA PHE A 491 -6.82 -5.34 7.65
C PHE A 491 -7.33 -4.76 8.97
N SER A 492 -7.14 -3.45 9.20
CA SER A 492 -7.63 -2.79 10.42
C SER A 492 -9.16 -2.73 10.48
N HIS A 493 -9.83 -2.50 9.35
CA HIS A 493 -11.30 -2.45 9.22
C HIS A 493 -11.91 -3.75 8.67
N SER A 494 -11.13 -4.82 8.58
CA SER A 494 -11.63 -6.12 8.15
C SER A 494 -12.71 -6.64 9.12
N PRO A 495 -13.83 -7.20 8.62
CA PRO A 495 -14.85 -7.83 9.45
C PRO A 495 -14.33 -9.14 10.11
N TYR A 496 -13.29 -9.75 9.55
CA TYR A 496 -12.60 -10.88 10.16
C TYR A 496 -11.79 -10.42 11.36
N ALA A 497 -11.88 -11.12 12.49
CA ALA A 497 -11.01 -10.84 13.64
C ALA A 497 -9.65 -11.50 13.43
N ILE A 498 -8.59 -10.69 13.32
CA ILE A 498 -7.25 -11.12 12.93
C ILE A 498 -6.27 -10.81 14.07
N SER A 499 -5.51 -11.81 14.49
CA SER A 499 -4.33 -11.64 15.32
C SER A 499 -3.13 -12.34 14.70
N VAL A 500 -1.97 -11.69 14.72
CA VAL A 500 -0.71 -12.29 14.29
C VAL A 500 0.23 -12.36 15.48
N TYR A 501 0.78 -13.54 15.71
CA TYR A 501 1.68 -13.87 16.81
C TYR A 501 3.09 -14.06 16.28
N ASP A 502 4.06 -13.52 17.02
CA ASP A 502 5.48 -13.73 16.77
C ASP A 502 5.89 -15.17 17.17
N ASN A 503 7.10 -15.59 16.79
CA ASN A 503 7.70 -16.90 17.12
C ASN A 503 7.77 -17.16 18.63
N THR A 504 7.69 -16.12 19.44
CA THR A 504 7.71 -16.14 20.91
C THR A 504 6.33 -16.31 21.55
N GLY A 505 5.26 -16.43 20.75
CA GLY A 505 3.88 -16.55 21.23
C GLY A 505 3.25 -15.22 21.65
N GLN A 506 3.95 -14.09 21.49
CA GLN A 506 3.41 -12.77 21.79
C GLN A 506 2.66 -12.17 20.59
N PRO A 507 1.52 -11.48 20.79
CA PRO A 507 0.75 -10.87 19.70
C PRO A 507 1.53 -9.70 19.09
N ALA A 508 1.95 -9.86 17.84
CA ALA A 508 2.61 -8.83 17.03
C ALA A 508 1.61 -7.83 16.40
N TYR A 509 0.38 -8.27 16.13
CA TYR A 509 -0.68 -7.42 15.55
C TYR A 509 -2.07 -7.92 15.93
N ARG A 510 -3.02 -6.99 16.13
CA ARG A 510 -4.46 -7.26 16.29
C ARG A 510 -5.26 -6.16 15.60
N ASN A 511 -6.30 -6.52 14.86
CA ASN A 511 -7.24 -5.54 14.29
C ASN A 511 -8.36 -5.18 15.28
N THR A 512 -9.20 -4.19 14.93
CA THR A 512 -10.25 -3.67 15.83
C THR A 512 -11.22 -4.76 16.26
N ALA A 513 -11.69 -5.58 15.31
CA ALA A 513 -12.57 -6.72 15.58
C ALA A 513 -11.98 -7.72 16.60
N MET A 514 -10.67 -8.00 16.53
CA MET A 514 -9.99 -8.89 17.48
C MET A 514 -9.77 -8.25 18.86
N ILE A 515 -9.61 -6.91 18.92
CA ILE A 515 -9.48 -6.16 20.17
C ILE A 515 -10.82 -6.12 20.90
N GLU A 516 -11.92 -5.88 20.18
CA GLU A 516 -13.28 -5.91 20.71
C GLU A 516 -13.61 -7.27 21.32
N LEU A 517 -13.32 -8.37 20.61
CA LEU A 517 -13.50 -9.72 21.15
C LEU A 517 -12.68 -9.99 22.42
N LYS A 518 -11.51 -9.37 22.59
CA LYS A 518 -10.67 -9.57 23.77
C LYS A 518 -11.16 -8.78 24.99
N HIS A 519 -11.67 -7.56 24.80
CA HIS A 519 -12.19 -6.73 25.89
C HIS A 519 -13.40 -7.35 26.58
N GLU A 520 -14.05 -8.33 25.96
CA GLU A 520 -15.23 -9.03 26.47
C GLU A 520 -14.88 -10.27 27.35
N ASN A 521 -13.67 -10.35 27.93
CA ASN A 521 -13.18 -11.40 28.85
C ASN A 521 -13.07 -12.82 28.24
N LEU A 522 -12.30 -12.95 27.14
CA LEU A 522 -11.92 -14.26 26.58
C LEU A 522 -10.49 -14.65 27.02
N ASN A 523 -10.36 -15.82 27.68
CA ASN A 523 -9.07 -16.49 27.85
C ASN A 523 -8.61 -17.06 26.50
N LEU A 524 -7.99 -16.20 25.69
CA LEU A 524 -7.36 -16.56 24.40
C LEU A 524 -6.30 -17.67 24.52
N HIS A 525 -5.84 -17.97 25.73
CA HIS A 525 -4.83 -19.00 26.01
C HIS A 525 -5.37 -20.43 25.79
N ASP A 526 -6.68 -20.66 25.94
CA ASP A 526 -7.29 -21.98 25.71
C ASP A 526 -7.41 -22.29 24.20
N LEU A 527 -7.54 -21.25 23.37
CA LEU A 527 -7.57 -21.34 21.90
C LEU A 527 -6.18 -21.59 21.28
N GLU A 528 -5.11 -21.39 22.06
CA GLU A 528 -3.71 -21.56 21.65
C GLU A 528 -3.23 -23.02 21.76
N ASN A 529 -3.86 -23.85 22.61
CA ASN A 529 -3.36 -25.19 22.96
C ASN A 529 -4.08 -26.36 22.29
N GLU A 530 -5.27 -26.17 21.71
CA GLU A 530 -5.97 -27.28 21.04
C GLU A 530 -5.41 -27.54 19.61
N GLN A 531 -4.86 -28.75 19.45
CA GLN A 531 -4.43 -29.38 18.18
C GLN A 531 -5.61 -29.90 17.33
N SER A 532 -6.83 -29.41 17.55
CA SER A 532 -7.97 -29.82 16.72
C SER A 532 -8.02 -28.99 15.44
N ASP A 533 -7.79 -29.64 14.30
CA ASP A 533 -8.07 -29.13 12.94
C ASP A 533 -9.58 -28.94 12.66
N ARG A 534 -10.41 -29.10 13.69
CA ARG A 534 -11.86 -28.91 13.67
C ARG A 534 -12.29 -28.14 14.91
N ALA A 535 -12.58 -26.85 14.80
CA ALA A 535 -13.32 -26.15 15.85
C ALA A 535 -13.98 -24.91 15.28
N GLU A 536 -15.26 -25.05 14.90
CA GLU A 536 -16.19 -23.93 14.98
C GLU A 536 -16.26 -23.52 16.46
N ILE A 537 -16.05 -22.25 16.76
CA ILE A 537 -16.02 -21.74 18.13
C ILE A 537 -17.28 -20.94 18.37
N GLY A 538 -18.11 -21.39 19.30
CA GLY A 538 -19.25 -20.63 19.78
C GLY A 538 -18.81 -19.58 20.80
N ILE A 539 -18.94 -18.30 20.47
CA ILE A 539 -18.69 -17.18 21.38
C ILE A 539 -20.00 -16.40 21.55
N ARG A 540 -20.60 -16.45 22.74
CA ARG A 540 -21.83 -15.71 23.13
C ARG A 540 -22.94 -15.71 22.06
N GLY A 541 -23.23 -16.88 21.47
CA GLY A 541 -24.31 -17.03 20.48
C GLY A 541 -23.92 -16.71 19.04
N ARG A 542 -22.67 -16.31 18.77
CA ARG A 542 -22.08 -16.24 17.43
C ARG A 542 -21.16 -17.43 17.20
N VAL A 543 -21.13 -17.93 15.98
CA VAL A 543 -20.29 -19.07 15.58
C VAL A 543 -19.15 -18.54 14.72
N TYR A 544 -17.92 -18.74 15.16
CA TYR A 544 -16.73 -18.34 14.43
C TYR A 544 -16.00 -19.56 13.85
N LYS A 545 -15.58 -19.45 12.60
CA LYS A 545 -14.69 -20.42 11.97
C LYS A 545 -13.25 -19.96 12.11
N GLN A 546 -12.41 -20.84 12.61
CA GLN A 546 -11.01 -20.55 12.86
C GLN A 546 -10.13 -20.94 11.67
N TYR A 547 -9.30 -20.00 11.20
CA TYR A 547 -8.22 -20.26 10.25
C TYR A 547 -6.87 -19.91 10.87
N ARG A 548 -5.91 -20.84 10.77
CA ARG A 548 -4.53 -20.64 11.22
C ARG A 548 -3.63 -20.60 9.99
N TYR A 549 -2.88 -19.51 9.82
CA TYR A 549 -1.90 -19.35 8.74
C TYR A 549 -0.49 -19.21 9.31
N THR A 550 0.50 -19.78 8.63
CA THR A 550 1.92 -19.57 8.94
C THR A 550 2.51 -18.56 7.95
N LEU A 551 3.01 -17.44 8.47
CA LEU A 551 3.58 -16.33 7.71
C LEU A 551 5.05 -16.16 8.12
N ASN A 552 5.98 -16.71 7.33
CA ASN A 552 7.43 -16.55 7.53
C ASN A 552 7.88 -16.67 9.01
N GLY A 553 7.42 -17.71 9.71
CA GLY A 553 7.66 -17.95 11.14
C GLY A 553 6.50 -17.52 12.04
N ALA A 554 5.85 -16.40 11.77
CA ALA A 554 4.71 -15.92 12.56
C ALA A 554 3.46 -16.79 12.36
N LYS A 555 2.65 -16.93 13.41
CA LYS A 555 1.35 -17.62 13.35
C LYS A 555 0.24 -16.57 13.30
N ALA A 556 -0.59 -16.58 12.26
CA ALA A 556 -1.78 -15.75 12.19
C ALA A 556 -3.03 -16.58 12.51
N LEU A 557 -3.86 -16.05 13.41
CA LEU A 557 -5.17 -16.57 13.75
C LEU A 557 -6.21 -15.62 13.17
N VAL A 558 -7.11 -16.16 12.36
CA VAL A 558 -8.22 -15.45 11.73
C VAL A 558 -9.52 -16.12 12.16
N LEU A 559 -10.44 -15.34 12.71
CA LEU A 559 -11.80 -15.77 13.06
C LEU A 559 -12.79 -15.13 12.09
N GLU A 560 -13.53 -15.98 11.38
CA GLU A 560 -14.61 -15.60 10.47
C GLU A 560 -15.96 -15.85 11.15
N ASP A 561 -16.81 -14.83 11.23
CA ASP A 561 -18.18 -15.01 11.73
C ASP A 561 -19.02 -15.77 10.69
N ILE A 562 -19.44 -17.00 11.02
CA ILE A 562 -20.26 -17.89 10.19
C ILE A 562 -21.68 -18.06 10.78
N THR A 563 -22.11 -17.17 11.68
CA THR A 563 -23.42 -17.27 12.35
C THR A 563 -24.57 -17.30 11.35
N SER A 564 -24.55 -16.41 10.35
CA SER A 564 -25.57 -16.34 9.30
C SER A 564 -25.59 -17.61 8.43
N LEU A 565 -24.41 -18.12 8.05
CA LEU A 565 -24.26 -19.36 7.29
C LEU A 565 -24.87 -20.56 8.03
N LYS A 566 -24.65 -20.65 9.35
CA LYS A 566 -25.24 -21.72 10.18
C LYS A 566 -26.75 -21.60 10.30
N GLN A 567 -27.30 -20.39 10.40
CA GLN A 567 -28.74 -20.17 10.37
C GLN A 567 -29.34 -20.63 9.04
N THR A 568 -28.71 -20.28 7.91
CA THR A 568 -29.16 -20.73 6.59
C THR A 568 -29.04 -22.24 6.41
N GLU A 569 -27.97 -22.88 6.91
CA GLU A 569 -27.81 -24.34 6.88
C GLU A 569 -28.95 -25.05 7.65
N LEU A 570 -29.33 -24.51 8.81
CA LEU A 570 -30.48 -24.98 9.59
C LEU A 570 -31.79 -24.83 8.83
N GLU A 571 -32.05 -23.67 8.23
CA GLU A 571 -33.25 -23.43 7.40
C GLU A 571 -33.31 -24.36 6.19
N LEU A 572 -32.19 -24.59 5.52
CA LEU A 572 -32.09 -25.51 4.38
C LEU A 572 -32.38 -26.95 4.82
N SER A 573 -31.83 -27.39 5.95
CA SER A 573 -32.12 -28.72 6.49
C SER A 573 -33.60 -28.90 6.82
N GLN A 574 -34.24 -27.87 7.38
CA GLN A 574 -35.67 -27.89 7.68
C GLN A 574 -36.53 -27.93 6.40
N THR A 575 -36.20 -27.13 5.39
CA THR A 575 -36.91 -27.12 4.10
C THR A 575 -36.73 -28.44 3.34
N GLN A 576 -35.53 -29.02 3.33
CA GLN A 576 -35.30 -30.36 2.78
C GLN A 576 -36.17 -31.42 3.47
N LYS A 577 -36.21 -31.44 4.82
CA LYS A 577 -37.07 -32.36 5.56
C LYS A 577 -38.55 -32.21 5.18
N LYS A 578 -39.04 -30.98 5.02
CA LYS A 578 -40.41 -30.71 4.55
C LYS A 578 -40.64 -31.22 3.13
N LEU A 579 -39.72 -30.95 2.21
CA LEU A 579 -39.81 -31.43 0.82
C LEU A 579 -39.80 -32.96 0.74
N TYR A 580 -38.95 -33.64 1.51
CA TYR A 580 -38.95 -35.11 1.59
C TYR A 580 -40.27 -35.68 2.12
N ALA A 581 -40.92 -35.00 3.06
CA ALA A 581 -42.24 -35.41 3.55
C ALA A 581 -43.33 -35.24 2.47
N VAL A 582 -43.33 -34.10 1.77
CA VAL A 582 -44.29 -33.83 0.68
C VAL A 582 -44.09 -34.80 -0.48
N ASN A 583 -42.84 -35.06 -0.89
CA ASN A 583 -42.55 -35.96 -2.00
C ASN A 583 -43.01 -37.40 -1.68
N ARG A 584 -42.79 -37.89 -0.44
CA ARG A 584 -43.34 -39.19 -0.01
C ARG A 584 -44.87 -39.26 -0.11
N LEU A 585 -45.56 -38.18 0.26
CA LEU A 585 -47.02 -38.12 0.17
C LEU A 585 -47.49 -38.13 -1.30
N LEU A 586 -46.81 -37.39 -2.17
CA LEU A 586 -47.12 -37.35 -3.60
C LEU A 586 -46.90 -38.69 -4.29
N ILE A 587 -45.80 -39.40 -3.97
CA ILE A 587 -45.53 -40.75 -4.49
C ILE A 587 -46.66 -41.70 -4.09
N ARG A 588 -47.06 -41.70 -2.81
CA ARG A 588 -48.17 -42.52 -2.32
C ARG A 588 -49.49 -42.21 -3.02
N LYS A 589 -49.83 -40.93 -3.18
CA LYS A 589 -51.04 -40.50 -3.89
C LYS A 589 -51.02 -40.93 -5.36
N ARG A 590 -49.85 -40.88 -6.02
CA ARG A 590 -49.66 -41.33 -7.40
C ARG A 590 -49.89 -42.84 -7.52
N GLU A 591 -49.33 -43.64 -6.63
CA GLU A 591 -49.51 -45.10 -6.60
C GLU A 591 -50.99 -45.48 -6.38
N GLU A 592 -51.67 -44.84 -5.44
CA GLU A 592 -53.10 -45.05 -5.19
C GLU A 592 -53.94 -44.72 -6.44
N THR A 593 -53.72 -43.57 -7.09
CA THR A 593 -54.43 -43.21 -8.33
C THR A 593 -54.17 -44.18 -9.49
N ARG A 594 -52.94 -44.68 -9.65
CA ARG A 594 -52.59 -45.65 -10.69
C ARG A 594 -53.28 -47.00 -10.47
N SER A 595 -53.35 -47.44 -9.21
CA SER A 595 -54.03 -48.69 -8.84
C SER A 595 -55.54 -48.63 -9.09
N LEU A 596 -56.16 -47.48 -8.81
CA LEU A 596 -57.59 -47.26 -9.04
C LEU A 596 -57.91 -47.23 -10.54
N ALA A 597 -57.10 -46.52 -11.33
CA ALA A 597 -57.25 -46.47 -12.78
C ALA A 597 -57.15 -47.86 -13.43
N GLY A 598 -56.17 -48.68 -13.03
CA GLY A 598 -56.02 -50.03 -13.55
C GLY A 598 -57.22 -50.94 -13.26
N ARG A 599 -57.82 -50.84 -12.05
CA ARG A 599 -59.03 -51.61 -11.70
C ARG A 599 -60.24 -51.20 -12.55
N LEU A 600 -60.44 -49.90 -12.76
CA LEU A 600 -61.55 -49.38 -13.56
C LEU A 600 -61.45 -49.79 -15.04
N GLU A 601 -60.24 -49.82 -15.61
CA GLU A 601 -60.03 -50.30 -16.98
C GLU A 601 -60.32 -51.79 -17.13
N GLN A 602 -59.94 -52.61 -16.15
CA GLN A 602 -60.23 -54.05 -16.15
C GLN A 602 -61.75 -54.34 -16.09
N GLU A 603 -62.50 -53.62 -15.25
CA GLU A 603 -63.96 -53.73 -15.20
C GLU A 603 -64.61 -53.35 -16.54
N ARG A 604 -64.11 -52.29 -17.18
CA ARG A 604 -64.63 -51.82 -18.48
C ARG A 604 -64.47 -52.87 -19.57
N TYR A 605 -63.30 -53.52 -19.64
CA TYR A 605 -63.05 -54.58 -20.62
C TYR A 605 -63.99 -55.77 -20.43
N THR A 606 -64.10 -56.27 -19.19
CA THR A 606 -64.90 -57.48 -18.91
C THR A 606 -66.35 -57.28 -19.35
N ARG A 607 -66.92 -56.09 -19.09
CA ARG A 607 -68.26 -55.72 -19.56
C ARG A 607 -68.37 -55.66 -21.08
N GLN A 608 -67.37 -55.13 -21.78
CA GLN A 608 -67.39 -55.04 -23.24
C GLN A 608 -67.39 -56.43 -23.89
N MET A 609 -66.55 -57.35 -23.42
CA MET A 609 -66.50 -58.72 -23.94
C MET A 609 -67.79 -59.50 -23.65
N GLU A 610 -68.39 -59.29 -22.48
CA GLU A 610 -69.68 -59.86 -22.12
C GLU A 610 -70.79 -59.41 -23.07
N GLN A 611 -70.88 -58.12 -23.39
CA GLN A 611 -71.86 -57.57 -24.35
C GLN A 611 -71.70 -58.19 -25.75
N LEU A 612 -70.47 -58.32 -26.23
CA LEU A 612 -70.18 -58.92 -27.52
C LEU A 612 -70.59 -60.39 -27.57
N PHE A 613 -70.33 -61.15 -26.52
CA PHE A 613 -70.77 -62.54 -26.41
C PHE A 613 -72.30 -62.67 -26.37
N ASP A 614 -72.98 -61.84 -25.56
CA ASP A 614 -74.44 -61.87 -25.43
C ASP A 614 -75.15 -61.52 -26.75
N THR A 615 -74.58 -60.60 -27.55
CA THR A 615 -75.08 -60.26 -28.89
C THR A 615 -75.09 -61.46 -29.85
N LYS A 616 -74.07 -62.33 -29.79
CA LYS A 616 -74.02 -63.53 -30.65
C LYS A 616 -74.93 -64.64 -30.11
N LEU A 617 -75.01 -64.79 -28.78
CA LEU A 617 -75.94 -65.73 -28.15
C LEU A 617 -77.41 -65.39 -28.44
N THR A 618 -77.78 -64.12 -28.40
CA THR A 618 -79.12 -63.65 -28.76
C THR A 618 -79.43 -63.92 -30.24
N ALA A 619 -78.46 -63.77 -31.14
CA ALA A 619 -78.60 -64.16 -32.55
C ALA A 619 -78.83 -65.68 -32.73
N VAL A 620 -78.10 -66.53 -31.99
CA VAL A 620 -78.33 -67.99 -31.96
C VAL A 620 -79.74 -68.31 -31.48
N ARG A 621 -80.19 -67.69 -30.37
CA ARG A 621 -81.55 -67.88 -29.82
C ARG A 621 -82.64 -67.45 -30.80
N CYS A 622 -82.47 -66.30 -31.45
CA CYS A 622 -83.41 -65.84 -32.48
C CYS A 622 -83.48 -66.80 -33.67
N GLY A 623 -82.33 -67.28 -34.16
CA GLY A 623 -82.28 -68.26 -35.24
C GLY A 623 -82.98 -69.57 -34.88
N LEU A 624 -82.72 -70.10 -33.68
CA LEU A 624 -83.37 -71.34 -33.19
C LEU A 624 -84.89 -71.17 -33.07
N ASN A 625 -85.35 -70.04 -32.56
CA ASN A 625 -86.78 -69.72 -32.44
C ASN A 625 -87.46 -69.55 -33.81
N GLN A 626 -86.75 -69.06 -34.83
CA GLN A 626 -87.26 -68.94 -36.19
C GLN A 626 -87.38 -70.30 -36.89
N ILE A 627 -86.45 -71.23 -36.65
CA ILE A 627 -86.55 -72.61 -37.14
C ILE A 627 -87.69 -73.36 -36.46
N ALA A 628 -87.87 -73.19 -35.13
CA ALA A 628 -88.97 -73.80 -34.39
C ALA A 628 -90.38 -73.39 -34.90
N LYS A 629 -90.47 -72.25 -35.61
CA LYS A 629 -91.71 -71.72 -36.20
C LYS A 629 -91.90 -72.05 -37.69
N ALA A 630 -90.88 -72.56 -38.38
CA ALA A 630 -90.94 -72.87 -39.82
C ALA A 630 -91.22 -74.36 -40.04
N SER A 631 -92.22 -74.68 -40.89
CA SER A 631 -92.68 -76.06 -41.17
C SER A 631 -91.93 -76.79 -42.29
N SER A 632 -90.86 -76.21 -42.85
CA SER A 632 -90.01 -76.81 -43.88
C SER A 632 -88.54 -76.89 -43.45
N SER A 633 -87.90 -78.04 -43.71
CA SER A 633 -86.49 -78.33 -43.39
C SER A 633 -85.51 -77.50 -44.23
N ASP A 634 -85.24 -76.26 -43.81
CA ASP A 634 -84.23 -75.41 -44.42
C ASP A 634 -82.82 -75.80 -43.92
N ALA A 635 -82.21 -76.80 -44.56
CA ALA A 635 -80.89 -77.33 -44.22
C ALA A 635 -79.78 -76.25 -44.22
N VAL A 636 -79.98 -75.15 -44.95
CA VAL A 636 -79.06 -73.99 -44.98
C VAL A 636 -79.14 -73.19 -43.68
N ARG A 637 -80.34 -72.99 -43.10
CA ARG A 637 -80.53 -72.25 -41.84
C ARG A 637 -79.96 -73.01 -40.64
N LEU A 638 -80.13 -74.34 -40.60
CA LEU A 638 -79.54 -75.18 -39.54
C LEU A 638 -78.01 -75.12 -39.56
N ARG A 639 -77.41 -75.15 -40.76
CA ARG A 639 -75.97 -74.99 -40.93
C ARG A 639 -75.50 -73.59 -40.47
N ARG A 640 -76.24 -72.53 -40.80
CA ARG A 640 -75.97 -71.17 -40.32
C ARG A 640 -76.01 -71.05 -38.79
N ILE A 641 -76.99 -71.65 -38.12
CA ILE A 641 -77.06 -71.67 -36.65
C ILE A 641 -75.88 -72.44 -36.05
N ARG A 642 -75.52 -73.58 -36.64
CA ARG A 642 -74.38 -74.37 -36.19
C ARG A 642 -73.06 -73.59 -36.29
N MET A 643 -72.89 -72.80 -37.35
CA MET A 643 -71.76 -71.87 -37.48
C MET A 643 -71.75 -70.81 -36.37
N LEU A 644 -72.89 -70.21 -36.05
CA LEU A 644 -73.00 -69.26 -34.94
C LEU A 644 -72.69 -69.91 -33.57
N ILE A 645 -73.05 -71.18 -33.36
CA ILE A 645 -72.70 -71.92 -32.15
C ILE A 645 -71.18 -72.11 -32.04
N TYR A 646 -70.49 -72.46 -33.14
CA TYR A 646 -69.02 -72.56 -33.13
C TYR A 646 -68.35 -71.23 -32.83
N ILE A 647 -68.84 -70.13 -33.40
CA ILE A 647 -68.39 -68.77 -33.06
C ILE A 647 -68.54 -68.52 -31.55
N CYS A 648 -69.71 -68.81 -30.96
CA CYS A 648 -69.94 -68.65 -29.52
C CYS A 648 -69.00 -69.52 -28.66
N GLN A 649 -68.78 -70.78 -29.04
CA GLN A 649 -67.89 -71.69 -28.32
C GLN A 649 -66.43 -71.20 -28.32
N GLN A 650 -65.94 -70.75 -29.48
CA GLN A 650 -64.58 -70.22 -29.58
C GLN A 650 -64.44 -68.87 -28.88
N ARG A 651 -65.48 -68.02 -28.88
CA ARG A 651 -65.48 -66.74 -28.13
C ARG A 651 -65.37 -66.99 -26.63
N LEU A 652 -66.11 -67.95 -26.10
CA LEU A 652 -66.05 -68.30 -24.67
C LEU A 652 -64.63 -68.77 -24.28
N ARG A 653 -64.01 -69.63 -25.11
CA ARG A 653 -62.63 -70.08 -24.90
C ARG A 653 -61.65 -68.92 -24.93
N PHE A 654 -61.82 -67.97 -25.85
CA PHE A 654 -61.01 -66.76 -25.91
C PHE A 654 -61.16 -65.91 -24.64
N ILE A 655 -62.40 -65.65 -24.20
CA ILE A 655 -62.68 -64.85 -22.98
C ILE A 655 -61.96 -65.46 -21.78
N ILE A 656 -62.10 -66.77 -21.55
CA ILE A 656 -61.46 -67.46 -20.42
C ILE A 656 -59.95 -67.33 -20.47
N ARG A 657 -59.34 -67.54 -21.64
CA ARG A 657 -57.89 -67.42 -21.82
C ARG A 657 -57.40 -65.97 -21.67
N SER A 658 -58.25 -65.00 -21.98
CA SER A 658 -57.94 -63.56 -21.93
C SER A 658 -58.03 -62.96 -20.51
N MET A 659 -58.67 -63.62 -19.54
CA MET A 659 -58.96 -63.04 -18.21
C MET A 659 -57.71 -62.61 -17.43
N ASN A 660 -56.56 -63.23 -17.69
CA ASN A 660 -55.30 -62.94 -16.99
C ASN A 660 -54.35 -62.03 -17.79
N GLY A 661 -54.71 -61.62 -19.00
CA GLY A 661 -53.81 -60.94 -19.95
C GLY A 661 -54.01 -59.44 -20.09
N HIS A 662 -54.38 -58.71 -19.03
CA HIS A 662 -54.63 -57.26 -19.10
C HIS A 662 -53.39 -56.41 -18.81
N PRO A 663 -53.25 -55.22 -19.44
CA PRO A 663 -54.12 -54.63 -20.48
C PRO A 663 -53.77 -55.05 -21.92
N PHE A 664 -52.69 -55.81 -22.11
CA PHE A 664 -52.19 -56.23 -23.41
C PHE A 664 -52.28 -57.74 -23.61
N LEU A 665 -53.10 -58.15 -24.58
CA LEU A 665 -53.37 -59.55 -24.87
C LEU A 665 -52.35 -60.10 -25.88
N PRO A 666 -51.79 -61.30 -25.68
CA PRO A 666 -50.95 -61.93 -26.69
C PRO A 666 -51.68 -62.05 -28.03
N ALA A 667 -51.05 -61.59 -29.12
CA ALA A 667 -51.63 -61.63 -30.46
C ALA A 667 -51.95 -63.08 -30.92
N GLU A 668 -51.24 -64.06 -30.36
CA GLU A 668 -51.45 -65.50 -30.55
C GLU A 668 -52.85 -65.98 -30.09
N LEU A 669 -53.49 -65.31 -29.12
CA LEU A 669 -54.84 -65.70 -28.72
C LEU A 669 -55.85 -65.40 -29.84
N ILE A 670 -55.64 -64.34 -30.61
CA ILE A 670 -56.51 -63.94 -31.72
C ILE A 670 -56.35 -64.91 -32.89
N THR A 671 -55.12 -65.37 -33.16
CA THR A 671 -54.88 -66.39 -34.19
C THR A 671 -55.48 -67.73 -33.82
N GLN A 672 -55.35 -68.15 -32.56
CA GLN A 672 -55.99 -69.36 -32.06
C GLN A 672 -57.52 -69.29 -32.18
N TYR A 673 -58.11 -68.13 -31.89
CA TYR A 673 -59.55 -67.92 -32.10
C TYR A 673 -59.94 -68.06 -33.56
N ALA A 674 -59.28 -67.33 -34.46
CA ALA A 674 -59.60 -67.35 -35.88
C ALA A 674 -59.41 -68.75 -36.50
N ALA A 675 -58.30 -69.41 -36.20
CA ALA A 675 -58.05 -70.79 -36.63
C ALA A 675 -59.10 -71.75 -36.08
N GLY A 676 -59.54 -71.56 -34.83
CA GLY A 676 -60.61 -72.36 -34.22
C GLY A 676 -61.95 -72.20 -34.92
N VAL A 677 -62.39 -70.95 -35.18
CA VAL A 677 -63.65 -70.66 -35.86
C VAL A 677 -63.65 -71.21 -37.29
N ILE A 678 -62.55 -71.04 -38.03
CA ILE A 678 -62.42 -71.52 -39.40
C ILE A 678 -62.44 -73.05 -39.44
N LYS A 679 -61.64 -73.70 -38.58
CA LYS A 679 -61.58 -75.17 -38.50
C LYS A 679 -62.94 -75.78 -38.16
N ASP A 680 -63.63 -75.21 -37.18
CA ASP A 680 -64.96 -75.71 -36.80
C ASP A 680 -66.01 -75.42 -37.89
N GLY A 681 -65.89 -74.27 -38.57
CA GLY A 681 -66.75 -73.87 -39.69
C GLY A 681 -66.62 -74.76 -40.93
N GLN A 682 -65.42 -75.30 -41.20
CA GLN A 682 -65.19 -76.24 -42.30
C GLN A 682 -66.09 -77.48 -42.22
N HIS A 683 -66.43 -77.93 -41.01
CA HIS A 683 -67.37 -79.05 -40.81
C HIS A 683 -68.80 -78.76 -41.29
N VAL A 684 -69.13 -77.50 -41.54
CA VAL A 684 -70.47 -77.03 -41.91
C VAL A 684 -70.51 -76.48 -43.34
N GLY A 685 -69.37 -76.46 -44.04
CA GLY A 685 -69.22 -76.03 -45.42
C GLY A 685 -68.58 -74.66 -45.62
N LEU A 686 -67.91 -74.10 -44.61
CA LEU A 686 -67.06 -72.91 -44.77
C LEU A 686 -65.74 -73.31 -45.44
N ASP A 687 -65.38 -72.65 -46.55
CA ASP A 687 -64.08 -72.84 -47.18
C ASP A 687 -63.17 -71.65 -46.88
N GLY A 688 -62.20 -71.86 -45.99
CA GLY A 688 -61.29 -70.81 -45.58
C GLY A 688 -60.02 -71.32 -44.93
N VAL A 689 -58.95 -70.54 -45.06
CA VAL A 689 -57.64 -70.82 -44.47
C VAL A 689 -57.12 -69.58 -43.77
N ILE A 690 -56.46 -69.77 -42.63
CA ILE A 690 -55.70 -68.72 -41.97
C ILE A 690 -54.21 -69.03 -41.95
N THR A 691 -53.41 -68.05 -42.33
CA THR A 691 -51.95 -68.04 -42.13
C THR A 691 -51.63 -66.94 -41.13
N ALA A 692 -50.76 -67.22 -40.15
CA ALA A 692 -50.43 -66.21 -39.16
C ALA A 692 -48.97 -66.28 -38.72
N ALA A 693 -48.32 -65.12 -38.70
CA ALA A 693 -47.02 -64.86 -38.10
C ALA A 693 -47.19 -63.74 -37.07
N SER A 694 -47.96 -64.04 -36.01
CA SER A 694 -48.33 -63.06 -34.99
C SER A 694 -47.39 -63.12 -33.79
N HIS A 695 -46.80 -61.98 -33.43
CA HIS A 695 -45.94 -61.84 -32.26
C HIS A 695 -46.29 -60.56 -31.48
N GLY A 696 -46.03 -60.59 -30.18
CA GLY A 696 -46.26 -59.46 -29.29
C GLY A 696 -47.69 -59.36 -28.75
N SER A 697 -48.09 -58.16 -28.36
CA SER A 697 -49.29 -57.93 -27.56
C SER A 697 -50.18 -56.83 -28.12
N CYS A 698 -51.49 -57.00 -28.01
CA CYS A 698 -52.52 -56.17 -28.61
C CYS A 698 -53.38 -55.52 -27.51
N PRO A 699 -53.67 -54.21 -27.59
CA PRO A 699 -54.63 -53.58 -26.71
C PRO A 699 -55.99 -54.27 -26.77
N SER A 700 -56.63 -54.41 -25.60
CA SER A 700 -57.88 -55.15 -25.46
C SER A 700 -59.03 -54.63 -26.35
N GLY A 701 -59.11 -53.32 -26.59
CA GLY A 701 -60.10 -52.73 -27.51
C GLY A 701 -59.90 -53.13 -28.97
N VAL A 702 -58.65 -53.27 -29.42
CA VAL A 702 -58.31 -53.71 -30.77
C VAL A 702 -58.60 -55.21 -30.94
N ALA A 703 -58.31 -56.01 -29.91
CA ALA A 703 -58.64 -57.44 -29.91
C ALA A 703 -60.15 -57.68 -30.08
N ALA A 704 -60.99 -56.92 -29.38
CA ALA A 704 -62.45 -57.02 -29.50
C ALA A 704 -62.94 -56.74 -30.94
N ALA A 705 -62.41 -55.70 -31.59
CA ALA A 705 -62.73 -55.37 -32.98
C ALA A 705 -62.27 -56.46 -33.97
N LEU A 706 -61.07 -57.02 -33.77
CA LEU A 706 -60.54 -58.10 -34.61
C LEU A 706 -61.40 -59.36 -34.54
N LEU A 707 -61.88 -59.75 -33.35
CA LEU A 707 -62.80 -60.88 -33.18
C LEU A 707 -64.10 -60.67 -33.96
N GLU A 708 -64.66 -59.47 -33.93
CA GLU A 708 -65.86 -59.14 -34.71
C GLU A 708 -65.61 -59.19 -36.22
N VAL A 709 -64.45 -58.73 -36.68
CA VAL A 709 -64.07 -58.81 -38.10
C VAL A 709 -63.98 -60.27 -38.56
N ILE A 710 -63.30 -61.12 -37.79
CA ILE A 710 -63.19 -62.55 -38.08
C ILE A 710 -64.57 -63.19 -38.19
N ASP A 711 -65.47 -62.88 -37.25
CA ASP A 711 -66.84 -63.40 -37.28
C ASP A 711 -67.62 -62.91 -38.49
N CYS A 712 -67.50 -61.63 -38.83
CA CYS A 712 -68.18 -61.05 -39.98
C CYS A 712 -67.72 -61.71 -41.28
N VAL A 713 -66.41 -61.90 -41.47
CA VAL A 713 -65.87 -62.53 -42.68
C VAL A 713 -66.25 -64.00 -42.77
N CYS A 714 -66.18 -64.73 -41.67
CA CYS A 714 -66.59 -66.14 -41.66
C CYS A 714 -68.09 -66.29 -41.97
N LEU A 715 -68.94 -65.41 -41.43
CA LEU A 715 -70.38 -65.42 -41.72
C LEU A 715 -70.68 -64.94 -43.16
N TYR A 716 -69.92 -63.97 -43.67
CA TYR A 716 -70.07 -63.44 -45.02
C TYR A 716 -69.76 -64.51 -46.06
N SER A 717 -68.63 -65.21 -45.92
CA SER A 717 -68.27 -66.33 -46.80
C SER A 717 -69.23 -67.50 -46.65
N PHE A 718 -69.69 -67.80 -45.43
CA PHE A 718 -70.69 -68.85 -45.22
C PHE A 718 -72.03 -68.56 -45.95
N ASP A 719 -72.46 -67.30 -45.98
CA ASP A 719 -73.71 -66.90 -46.63
C ASP A 719 -73.61 -66.92 -48.17
N MET A 720 -72.39 -66.92 -48.73
CA MET A 720 -72.12 -66.89 -50.17
C MET A 720 -71.64 -68.26 -50.67
N PRO A 721 -72.50 -69.06 -51.31
CA PRO A 721 -72.14 -70.40 -51.78
C PRO A 721 -71.03 -70.35 -52.84
N GLY A 722 -70.00 -71.19 -52.68
CA GLY A 722 -68.84 -71.24 -53.59
C GLY A 722 -67.76 -70.19 -53.33
N SER A 723 -67.88 -69.40 -52.25
CA SER A 723 -66.80 -68.48 -51.83
C SER A 723 -65.73 -69.21 -51.02
N SER A 724 -64.48 -68.82 -51.23
CA SER A 724 -63.35 -69.23 -50.40
C SER A 724 -62.59 -68.01 -49.91
N PHE A 725 -61.99 -68.08 -48.72
CA PHE A 725 -61.21 -66.94 -48.21
C PHE A 725 -59.88 -67.34 -47.56
N ILE A 726 -58.92 -66.43 -47.68
CA ILE A 726 -57.61 -66.51 -47.05
C ILE A 726 -57.48 -65.33 -46.09
N CYS A 727 -57.36 -65.64 -44.81
CA CYS A 727 -56.98 -64.67 -43.78
C CYS A 727 -55.47 -64.77 -43.54
N ARG A 728 -54.80 -63.63 -43.50
CA ARG A 728 -53.39 -63.53 -43.13
C ARG A 728 -53.20 -62.49 -42.03
N PHE A 729 -52.70 -62.94 -40.88
CA PHE A 729 -52.42 -62.08 -39.74
C PHE A 729 -50.93 -62.03 -39.44
N ASP A 730 -50.33 -60.87 -39.72
CA ASP A 730 -48.90 -60.65 -39.56
C ASP A 730 -48.66 -59.51 -38.58
N SER A 731 -47.69 -59.71 -37.68
CA SER A 731 -47.15 -58.65 -36.83
C SER A 731 -45.88 -58.11 -37.46
N ILE A 732 -45.88 -56.85 -37.88
CA ILE A 732 -44.73 -56.13 -38.44
C ILE A 732 -44.19 -55.18 -37.36
N GLU A 733 -42.91 -54.79 -37.39
CA GLU A 733 -42.29 -53.86 -36.43
C GLU A 733 -43.09 -52.57 -36.18
N THR A 734 -43.88 -52.12 -37.16
CA THR A 734 -44.66 -50.88 -37.08
C THR A 734 -46.11 -51.07 -36.62
N GLY A 735 -46.62 -52.31 -36.57
CA GLY A 735 -48.04 -52.56 -36.32
C GLY A 735 -48.50 -53.99 -36.64
N ASN A 736 -49.71 -54.33 -36.20
CA ASN A 736 -50.37 -55.58 -36.58
C ASN A 736 -51.19 -55.35 -37.86
N THR A 737 -50.94 -56.17 -38.87
CA THR A 737 -51.68 -56.21 -40.14
C THR A 737 -52.58 -57.44 -40.18
N PHE A 738 -53.88 -57.24 -40.35
CA PHE A 738 -54.84 -58.31 -40.64
C PHE A 738 -55.36 -58.13 -42.05
N SER A 739 -54.95 -59.01 -42.95
CA SER A 739 -55.33 -59.00 -44.36
C SER A 739 -56.27 -60.15 -44.65
N ILE A 740 -57.33 -59.87 -45.40
CA ILE A 740 -58.39 -60.81 -45.75
C ILE A 740 -58.56 -60.73 -47.25
N ASN A 741 -58.48 -61.88 -47.92
CA ASN A 741 -58.80 -62.00 -49.33
C ASN A 741 -59.95 -63.01 -49.48
N VAL A 742 -61.07 -62.60 -50.04
CA VAL A 742 -62.25 -63.44 -50.30
C VAL A 742 -62.41 -63.58 -51.80
N SER A 743 -62.31 -64.79 -52.34
CA SER A 743 -62.56 -65.10 -53.75
C SER A 743 -63.94 -65.73 -53.92
N CYS A 744 -64.70 -65.27 -54.91
CA CYS A 744 -66.06 -65.74 -55.18
C CYS A 744 -66.37 -65.72 -56.68
N ASP A 745 -67.13 -66.72 -57.15
CA ASP A 745 -67.51 -66.85 -58.57
C ASP A 745 -68.60 -65.81 -58.94
N ILE A 746 -68.32 -65.00 -59.97
CA ILE A 746 -68.95 -63.69 -60.23
C ILE A 746 -70.44 -63.78 -60.64
N ARG A 747 -70.93 -64.96 -61.02
CA ARG A 747 -72.29 -65.14 -61.61
C ARG A 747 -73.46 -64.97 -60.62
N THR A 748 -73.19 -64.68 -59.35
CA THR A 748 -74.20 -64.50 -58.28
C THR A 748 -74.13 -63.14 -57.56
N TYR A 749 -73.37 -62.16 -58.09
CA TYR A 749 -73.22 -60.84 -57.47
C TYR A 749 -74.22 -59.81 -58.01
N GLU A 750 -75.43 -59.77 -57.43
CA GLU A 750 -76.42 -58.69 -57.70
C GLU A 750 -76.63 -57.72 -56.52
N GLU A 751 -75.94 -57.85 -55.38
CA GLU A 751 -76.01 -56.85 -54.30
C GLU A 751 -74.61 -56.41 -53.83
N ARG A 752 -74.32 -55.12 -53.95
CA ARG A 752 -73.15 -54.44 -53.36
C ARG A 752 -73.21 -54.47 -51.82
N ARG A 753 -72.95 -55.61 -51.19
CA ARG A 753 -72.73 -55.66 -49.73
C ARG A 753 -71.24 -55.51 -49.43
N PRO A 754 -70.84 -54.55 -48.60
CA PRO A 754 -69.46 -54.44 -48.16
C PRO A 754 -69.09 -55.64 -47.28
N LEU A 755 -67.85 -56.15 -47.42
CA LEU A 755 -67.34 -57.29 -46.64
C LEU A 755 -67.40 -57.02 -45.12
N LEU A 756 -67.22 -55.76 -44.72
CA LEU A 756 -67.32 -55.32 -43.32
C LEU A 756 -68.43 -54.27 -43.19
N PRO A 757 -69.29 -54.35 -42.16
CA PRO A 757 -70.30 -53.32 -41.90
C PRO A 757 -69.67 -51.95 -41.58
N GLU A 758 -70.28 -50.85 -42.02
CA GLU A 758 -69.80 -49.48 -41.74
C GLU A 758 -69.57 -49.20 -40.26
N ARG A 759 -70.46 -49.69 -39.37
CA ARG A 759 -70.30 -49.57 -37.91
C ARG A 759 -69.00 -50.19 -37.39
N LEU A 760 -68.57 -51.28 -38.00
CA LEU A 760 -67.34 -51.98 -37.61
C LEU A 760 -66.11 -51.21 -38.12
N VAL A 761 -66.19 -50.67 -39.34
CA VAL A 761 -65.16 -49.80 -39.90
C VAL A 761 -64.97 -48.54 -39.05
N ASP A 762 -66.05 -47.89 -38.64
CA ASP A 762 -66.02 -46.72 -37.74
C ASP A 762 -65.42 -47.06 -36.36
N MET A 763 -65.72 -48.24 -35.83
CA MET A 763 -65.14 -48.72 -34.57
C MET A 763 -63.62 -48.90 -34.71
N ILE A 764 -63.16 -49.49 -35.81
CA ILE A 764 -61.75 -49.70 -36.10
C ILE A 764 -61.01 -48.37 -36.24
N ILE A 765 -61.58 -47.39 -36.95
CA ILE A 765 -61.01 -46.05 -37.11
C ILE A 765 -60.92 -45.32 -35.76
N LYS A 766 -61.96 -45.40 -34.91
CA LYS A 766 -61.94 -44.83 -33.55
C LYS A 766 -60.87 -45.44 -32.65
N LEU A 767 -60.51 -46.69 -32.89
CA LEU A 767 -59.43 -47.39 -32.20
C LEU A 767 -58.05 -47.10 -32.81
N GLY A 768 -57.95 -46.18 -33.78
CA GLY A 768 -56.71 -45.78 -34.44
C GLY A 768 -56.27 -46.71 -35.58
N GLY A 769 -57.13 -47.66 -35.98
CA GLY A 769 -56.89 -48.57 -37.09
C GLY A 769 -57.20 -47.93 -38.45
N ARG A 770 -56.57 -48.45 -39.51
CA ARG A 770 -56.86 -48.09 -40.90
C ARG A 770 -57.47 -49.29 -41.62
N VAL A 771 -58.54 -49.06 -42.37
CA VAL A 771 -59.22 -50.07 -43.18
C VAL A 771 -59.06 -49.70 -44.65
N TYR A 772 -58.57 -50.64 -45.45
CA TYR A 772 -58.48 -50.51 -46.90
C TYR A 772 -59.26 -51.66 -47.53
N GLN A 773 -60.26 -51.34 -48.35
CA GLN A 773 -61.09 -52.32 -49.06
C GLN A 773 -60.98 -52.07 -50.56
N GLU A 774 -60.65 -53.12 -51.30
CA GLU A 774 -60.52 -53.10 -52.76
C GLU A 774 -61.29 -54.29 -53.33
N THR A 775 -62.02 -54.06 -54.42
CA THR A 775 -62.76 -55.10 -55.15
C THR A 775 -62.04 -55.34 -56.47
N GLU A 776 -61.49 -56.53 -56.64
CA GLU A 776 -60.80 -56.98 -57.85
C GLU A 776 -61.75 -57.84 -58.70
N GLU A 777 -61.39 -58.12 -59.96
CA GLU A 777 -62.25 -58.89 -60.88
C GLU A 777 -62.61 -60.28 -60.31
N ASP A 778 -61.72 -60.91 -59.53
CA ASP A 778 -61.89 -62.28 -59.00
C ASP A 778 -62.19 -62.37 -57.48
N GLY A 779 -62.42 -61.23 -56.80
CA GLY A 779 -62.66 -61.23 -55.35
C GLY A 779 -62.62 -59.87 -54.63
N MET A 780 -62.77 -59.91 -53.30
CA MET A 780 -62.67 -58.74 -52.42
C MET A 780 -61.48 -58.86 -51.47
N ILE A 781 -60.67 -57.81 -51.40
CA ILE A 781 -59.53 -57.71 -50.49
C ILE A 781 -59.81 -56.64 -49.44
N SER A 782 -59.72 -57.00 -48.16
CA SER A 782 -59.79 -56.06 -47.04
C SER A 782 -58.53 -56.17 -46.19
N ARG A 783 -57.79 -55.07 -46.07
CA ARG A 783 -56.58 -54.96 -45.23
C ARG A 783 -56.85 -54.01 -44.06
N LEU A 784 -56.58 -54.50 -42.86
CA LEU A 784 -56.69 -53.78 -41.60
C LEU A 784 -55.29 -53.56 -41.05
N TYR A 785 -54.98 -52.33 -40.67
CA TYR A 785 -53.72 -51.98 -40.04
C TYR A 785 -53.95 -51.31 -38.70
N PHE A 786 -53.40 -51.89 -37.64
CA PHE A 786 -53.36 -51.30 -36.31
C PHE A 786 -51.92 -50.92 -35.96
N PRO A 787 -51.58 -49.62 -35.83
CA PRO A 787 -50.24 -49.21 -35.47
C PRO A 787 -49.89 -49.68 -34.05
N TYR A 788 -48.66 -50.17 -33.86
CA TYR A 788 -48.15 -50.49 -32.53
C TYR A 788 -47.93 -49.20 -31.75
N ALA A 789 -48.40 -49.15 -30.51
CA ALA A 789 -47.88 -48.22 -29.51
C ALA A 789 -46.99 -49.04 -28.59
N GLU A 790 -45.68 -49.08 -28.86
CA GLU A 790 -44.73 -49.53 -27.84
C GLU A 790 -44.82 -48.54 -26.67
N VAL A 791 -45.50 -48.95 -25.60
CA VAL A 791 -45.20 -48.45 -24.27
C VAL A 791 -43.97 -49.22 -23.84
N GLN A 792 -42.78 -48.64 -24.03
CA GLN A 792 -41.58 -49.08 -23.32
C GLN A 792 -41.94 -49.09 -21.82
N ILE A 793 -41.93 -50.27 -21.21
CA ILE A 793 -41.94 -50.41 -19.75
C ILE A 793 -40.54 -50.16 -19.24
#